data_AF-K9BKB2-F1
#
_entry.id   AF-K9BKB2-F1
#
_cell.length_a   1.000
_cell.length_b   1.000
_cell.length_c   1.000
_cell.angle_alpha   90.00
_cell.angle_beta   90.00
_cell.angle_gamma   90.00
#
_symmetry.space_group_name_H-M   'P 1'
#
loop_
_entity.id
_entity.type
_entity.pdbx_description
1 polymer ?
#
loop_
_entity_poly.entity_id
_entity_poly.type
_entity_poly.pdbx_seq_one_letter_code
_entity_poly.pdbx_strand_id
1 'polypeptide(L)'
;MQKIKELIKPQLDDLFVDIQKLVKKSQERQPSSPEVLTQDMQQKLDQQIAEKWHDIKDSVDCLSQKLSRDEQSKLMQFTEDEFNKRRRQFNQNVDKKSYRIRLNPHTKRIVLPRKIESTESRLKQGQLHAQVVNALKAYWKDSLGYWDDPKYLWGDLCLSFIYISGCADEQHLVAIQQQLHEAVELGTDLNCFRLYHSDYKKITNPLLLHYRVENSQYGNDVEQRKLYQWKHVFFNSYAQFILQYLKKLKATHKEYRLQQSIEDCILESLSRMGRNKSLGDLQYQIKRRGFRAFNDVQMVLEFNPNLSLDIFLSNVLQQEINTVALRPSEFRLLWSNERNQVMELENSPIHFEQEQLHPEVPTAQSKLQTIPYELMLFDQKKRKVQKVERLDKKRNKEERTLRFWQEIRRVLEKKMRDANTEEKSLIEAQLRLIHWLVHLKKRGLQLSTIESYLGSFAKEFIFEIWLNKLDLKQQSIDDYEDLYRQLLKYSSERDAQATQREAVKGKTSRKMHQTAEYRFGRLKDFHQFCIDNFNAPEVLVLQNSSFKHLQICNARLVSPLLFGKLLEKLEHLSQEPTASEWVDHLSCLKLMYLLSYRTGLRLNEVRCLKIQDIICPELLYKEKENTAFNNITLHIQNNSYRRLKTQSANRQIPLKIALSEHEFLVVQHYIQHRYEQYLFNQQDDLLFSVNHRVLTDQCISKITVELFNQILGMHHGFSFHTLRHSAANYLAITLLGSKEMIK
;
A
#
# COMPACT_ATOMS: atom_id res chain seq x y z
N MET A 1 -34.15 19.53 -20.98
CA MET A 1 -34.95 18.28 -20.82
C MET A 1 -36.36 18.39 -21.42
N GLN A 2 -37.24 19.28 -20.94
CA GLN A 2 -38.65 19.37 -21.43
C GLN A 2 -38.77 19.59 -22.95
N LYS A 3 -37.97 20.51 -23.53
CA LYS A 3 -37.94 20.76 -24.98
C LYS A 3 -37.58 19.51 -25.81
N ILE A 4 -36.68 18.66 -25.29
CA ILE A 4 -36.26 17.43 -25.99
C ILE A 4 -37.38 16.38 -25.92
N LYS A 5 -38.11 16.29 -24.79
CA LYS A 5 -39.28 15.41 -24.67
C LYS A 5 -40.38 15.75 -25.67
N GLU A 6 -40.64 17.04 -25.91
CA GLU A 6 -41.62 17.47 -26.92
C GLU A 6 -41.18 17.18 -28.36
N LEU A 7 -39.87 17.05 -28.62
CA LEU A 7 -39.35 16.66 -29.95
C LEU A 7 -39.40 15.13 -30.19
N ILE A 8 -39.38 14.33 -29.12
CA ILE A 8 -39.38 12.87 -29.20
C ILE A 8 -40.78 12.30 -29.52
N LYS A 9 -41.85 12.90 -28.98
CA LYS A 9 -43.21 12.40 -29.19
C LYS A 9 -43.60 12.34 -30.68
N PRO A 10 -43.40 13.39 -31.50
CA PRO A 10 -43.73 13.35 -32.93
C PRO A 10 -42.91 12.31 -33.69
N GLN A 11 -41.61 12.16 -33.37
CA GLN A 11 -40.75 11.14 -34.01
C GLN A 11 -41.24 9.71 -33.73
N LEU A 12 -41.74 9.47 -32.51
CA LEU A 12 -42.38 8.20 -32.18
C LEU A 12 -43.73 8.04 -32.87
N ASP A 13 -44.54 9.10 -33.01
CA ASP A 13 -45.80 9.03 -33.76
C ASP A 13 -45.55 8.66 -35.23
N ASP A 14 -44.59 9.32 -35.89
CA ASP A 14 -44.16 9.02 -37.25
C ASP A 14 -43.66 7.58 -37.41
N LEU A 15 -42.89 7.09 -36.43
CA LEU A 15 -42.45 5.70 -36.40
C LEU A 15 -43.63 4.73 -36.44
N PHE A 16 -44.63 4.92 -35.59
CA PHE A 16 -45.76 4.00 -35.54
C PHE A 16 -46.65 4.08 -36.79
N VAL A 17 -46.74 5.25 -37.44
CA VAL A 17 -47.36 5.41 -38.77
C VAL A 17 -46.59 4.61 -39.83
N ASP A 18 -45.26 4.71 -39.82
CA ASP A 18 -44.41 3.94 -40.73
C ASP A 18 -44.53 2.43 -40.50
N ILE A 19 -44.56 1.99 -39.24
CA ILE A 19 -44.80 0.58 -38.90
C ILE A 19 -46.14 0.11 -39.46
N GLN A 20 -47.19 0.92 -39.33
CA GLN A 20 -48.51 0.58 -39.88
C GLN A 20 -48.48 0.44 -41.41
N LYS A 21 -47.74 1.31 -42.12
CA LYS A 21 -47.53 1.20 -43.57
C LYS A 21 -46.74 -0.06 -43.94
N LEU A 22 -45.70 -0.40 -43.19
CA LEU A 22 -44.88 -1.60 -43.41
C LEU A 22 -45.71 -2.88 -43.24
N VAL A 23 -46.56 -2.93 -42.20
CA VAL A 23 -47.46 -4.06 -41.97
C VAL A 23 -48.47 -4.20 -43.11
N LYS A 24 -49.14 -3.11 -43.54
CA LYS A 24 -50.07 -3.13 -44.67
C LYS A 24 -49.41 -3.60 -45.97
N LYS A 25 -48.24 -3.05 -46.28
CA LYS A 25 -47.46 -3.44 -47.47
C LYS A 25 -47.03 -4.91 -47.46
N SER A 26 -46.74 -5.46 -46.29
CA SER A 26 -46.47 -6.89 -46.14
C SER A 26 -47.72 -7.74 -46.29
N GLN A 27 -48.90 -7.26 -45.90
CA GLN A 27 -50.17 -7.97 -46.13
C GLN A 27 -50.54 -7.99 -47.63
N GLU A 28 -50.38 -6.86 -48.33
CA GLU A 28 -50.67 -6.74 -49.77
C GLU A 28 -49.77 -7.61 -50.67
N ARG A 29 -48.60 -8.01 -50.17
CA ARG A 29 -47.63 -8.85 -50.90
C ARG A 29 -47.90 -10.35 -50.80
N GLN A 30 -48.92 -10.79 -50.05
CA GLN A 30 -49.29 -12.20 -49.98
C GLN A 30 -50.20 -12.57 -51.17
N PRO A 31 -49.82 -13.56 -52.00
CA PRO A 31 -50.59 -13.95 -53.20
C PRO A 31 -51.81 -14.84 -52.90
N SER A 32 -51.98 -15.30 -51.65
CA SER A 32 -53.14 -16.03 -51.16
C SER A 32 -53.59 -15.40 -49.84
N SER A 33 -54.82 -15.64 -49.41
CA SER A 33 -55.50 -14.95 -48.32
C SER A 33 -55.46 -15.68 -46.96
N PRO A 34 -54.30 -15.88 -46.29
CA PRO A 34 -54.30 -16.10 -44.85
C PRO A 34 -54.37 -14.74 -44.14
N GLU A 35 -55.24 -14.64 -43.14
CA GLU A 35 -55.35 -13.47 -42.23
C GLU A 35 -54.06 -13.22 -41.40
N VAL A 36 -53.00 -14.01 -41.59
CA VAL A 36 -51.80 -14.10 -40.77
C VAL A 36 -50.54 -14.04 -41.64
N LEU A 37 -49.61 -13.13 -41.32
CA LEU A 37 -48.31 -13.05 -42.00
C LEU A 37 -47.45 -14.29 -41.74
N THR A 38 -46.69 -14.75 -42.75
CA THR A 38 -45.75 -15.87 -42.59
C THR A 38 -44.62 -15.51 -41.61
N GLN A 39 -44.02 -16.52 -40.99
CA GLN A 39 -42.97 -16.34 -39.98
C GLN A 39 -41.75 -15.55 -40.50
N ASP A 40 -41.34 -15.75 -41.76
CA ASP A 40 -40.26 -15.00 -42.41
C ASP A 40 -40.61 -13.50 -42.58
N MET A 41 -41.86 -13.20 -42.94
CA MET A 41 -42.33 -11.82 -43.08
C MET A 41 -42.45 -11.12 -41.72
N GLN A 42 -42.87 -11.84 -40.68
CA GLN A 42 -42.88 -11.33 -39.31
C GLN A 42 -41.46 -11.04 -38.81
N GLN A 43 -40.48 -11.91 -39.10
CA GLN A 43 -39.08 -11.68 -38.73
C GLN A 43 -38.48 -10.47 -39.45
N LYS A 44 -38.76 -10.31 -40.75
CA LYS A 44 -38.34 -9.11 -41.51
C LYS A 44 -38.95 -7.82 -40.96
N LEU A 45 -40.24 -7.86 -40.56
CA LEU A 45 -40.88 -6.72 -39.91
C LEU A 45 -40.25 -6.43 -38.54
N ASP A 46 -40.04 -7.46 -37.71
CA ASP A 46 -39.37 -7.29 -36.41
C ASP A 46 -37.98 -6.64 -36.56
N GLN A 47 -37.22 -7.03 -37.58
CA GLN A 47 -35.91 -6.43 -37.87
C GLN A 47 -36.02 -4.96 -38.30
N GLN A 48 -36.93 -4.62 -39.23
CA GLN A 48 -37.12 -3.23 -39.69
C GLN A 48 -37.61 -2.31 -38.57
N ILE A 49 -38.46 -2.83 -37.68
CA ILE A 49 -38.92 -2.08 -36.50
C ILE A 49 -37.77 -1.87 -35.51
N ALA A 50 -36.91 -2.87 -35.34
CA ALA A 50 -35.71 -2.73 -34.51
C ALA A 50 -34.76 -1.68 -35.08
N GLU A 51 -34.48 -1.68 -36.37
CA GLU A 51 -33.61 -0.69 -37.04
C GLU A 51 -34.15 0.74 -36.84
N LYS A 52 -35.43 0.98 -37.14
CA LYS A 52 -36.03 2.31 -36.94
C LYS A 52 -36.04 2.77 -35.46
N TRP A 53 -36.15 1.84 -34.51
CA TRP A 53 -35.99 2.17 -33.09
C TRP A 53 -34.56 2.58 -32.75
N HIS A 54 -33.55 1.94 -33.35
CA HIS A 54 -32.15 2.32 -33.15
C HIS A 54 -31.88 3.74 -33.66
N ASP A 55 -32.45 4.13 -34.81
CA ASP A 55 -32.31 5.49 -35.33
C ASP A 55 -32.86 6.55 -34.36
N ILE A 56 -34.02 6.29 -33.75
CA ILE A 56 -34.60 7.20 -32.74
C ILE A 56 -33.74 7.23 -31.49
N LYS A 57 -33.23 6.07 -31.05
CA LYS A 57 -32.34 5.99 -29.89
C LYS A 57 -31.07 6.82 -30.10
N ASP A 58 -30.42 6.69 -31.26
CA ASP A 58 -29.21 7.43 -31.60
C ASP A 58 -29.48 8.94 -31.71
N SER A 59 -30.64 9.33 -32.25
CA SER A 59 -31.12 10.72 -32.25
C SER A 59 -31.29 11.27 -30.83
N VAL A 60 -31.91 10.51 -29.92
CA VAL A 60 -32.08 10.89 -28.51
C VAL A 60 -30.73 10.98 -27.79
N ASP A 61 -29.83 10.03 -28.02
CA ASP A 61 -28.48 10.04 -27.46
C ASP A 61 -27.70 11.28 -27.93
N CYS A 62 -27.80 11.64 -29.21
CA CYS A 62 -27.21 12.86 -29.77
C CYS A 62 -27.79 14.14 -29.13
N LEU A 63 -29.12 14.25 -29.02
CA LEU A 63 -29.79 15.41 -28.42
C LEU A 63 -29.51 15.56 -26.92
N SER A 64 -29.14 14.48 -26.24
CA SER A 64 -28.93 14.44 -24.79
C SER A 64 -27.48 14.69 -24.34
N GLN A 65 -26.53 14.85 -25.27
CA GLN A 65 -25.08 15.00 -24.97
C GLN A 65 -24.73 16.16 -24.04
N LYS A 66 -25.56 17.21 -24.01
CA LYS A 66 -25.37 18.39 -23.14
C LYS A 66 -25.98 18.26 -21.74
N LEU A 67 -26.66 17.14 -21.46
CA LEU A 67 -27.32 16.87 -20.17
C LEU A 67 -26.40 16.05 -19.24
N SER A 68 -26.66 16.09 -17.93
CA SER A 68 -25.98 15.22 -16.96
C SER A 68 -26.35 13.74 -17.16
N ARG A 69 -25.52 12.81 -16.66
CA ARG A 69 -25.78 11.36 -16.79
C ARG A 69 -27.14 10.93 -16.22
N ASP A 70 -27.55 11.53 -15.10
CA ASP A 70 -28.84 11.22 -14.48
C ASP A 70 -30.01 11.74 -15.33
N GLU A 71 -29.85 12.89 -15.98
CA GLU A 71 -30.85 13.45 -16.90
C GLU A 71 -30.92 12.68 -18.22
N GLN A 72 -29.80 12.22 -18.75
CA GLN A 72 -29.75 11.33 -19.91
C GLN A 72 -30.51 10.02 -19.63
N SER A 73 -30.29 9.43 -18.45
CA SER A 73 -30.99 8.22 -18.03
C SER A 73 -32.50 8.43 -17.91
N LYS A 74 -32.93 9.56 -17.32
CA LYS A 74 -34.37 9.90 -17.21
C LYS A 74 -35.02 10.19 -18.57
N LEU A 75 -34.26 10.73 -19.52
CA LEU A 75 -34.75 10.99 -20.87
C LEU A 75 -34.91 9.70 -21.68
N MET A 76 -33.94 8.79 -21.62
CA MET A 76 -34.04 7.48 -22.26
C MET A 76 -35.23 6.67 -21.72
N GLN A 77 -35.40 6.65 -20.39
CA GLN A 77 -36.52 5.99 -19.75
C GLN A 77 -37.88 6.55 -20.22
N PHE A 78 -37.98 7.88 -20.36
CA PHE A 78 -39.17 8.51 -20.92
C PHE A 78 -39.46 8.08 -22.37
N THR A 79 -38.44 8.00 -23.23
CA THR A 79 -38.59 7.53 -24.62
C THR A 79 -39.08 6.08 -24.68
N GLU A 80 -38.54 5.21 -23.84
CA GLU A 80 -38.96 3.80 -23.75
C GLU A 80 -40.40 3.65 -23.27
N ASP A 81 -40.80 4.43 -22.26
CA ASP A 81 -42.16 4.43 -21.73
C ASP A 81 -43.17 4.89 -22.79
N GLU A 82 -42.85 5.96 -23.53
CA GLU A 82 -43.69 6.48 -24.61
C GLU A 82 -43.79 5.52 -25.81
N PHE A 83 -42.70 4.82 -26.16
CA PHE A 83 -42.75 3.75 -27.16
C PHE A 83 -43.63 2.59 -26.68
N ASN A 84 -43.44 2.14 -25.44
CA ASN A 84 -44.23 1.04 -24.88
C ASN A 84 -45.72 1.37 -24.81
N LYS A 85 -46.08 2.62 -24.52
CA LYS A 85 -47.46 3.11 -24.56
C LYS A 85 -48.07 2.99 -25.95
N ARG A 86 -47.39 3.51 -26.98
CA ARG A 86 -47.84 3.42 -28.39
C ARG A 86 -47.89 1.99 -28.89
N ARG A 87 -46.92 1.16 -28.51
CA ARG A 87 -46.92 -0.28 -28.82
C ARG A 87 -48.13 -1.00 -28.24
N ARG A 88 -48.52 -0.68 -27.00
CA ARG A 88 -49.73 -1.26 -26.39
C ARG A 88 -50.97 -0.85 -27.17
N GLN A 89 -51.09 0.42 -27.56
CA GLN A 89 -52.20 0.91 -28.37
C GLN A 89 -52.24 0.26 -29.76
N PHE A 90 -51.09 0.20 -30.45
CA PHE A 90 -50.96 -0.48 -31.74
C PHE A 90 -51.38 -1.95 -31.64
N ASN A 91 -50.83 -2.70 -30.68
CA ASN A 91 -51.14 -4.11 -30.47
C ASN A 91 -52.59 -4.36 -29.97
N GLN A 92 -53.31 -3.33 -29.49
CA GLN A 92 -54.72 -3.41 -29.12
C GLN A 92 -55.66 -3.16 -30.32
N ASN A 93 -55.26 -2.27 -31.23
CA ASN A 93 -56.06 -1.84 -32.38
C ASN A 93 -55.86 -2.71 -33.64
N VAL A 94 -54.83 -3.56 -33.65
CA VAL A 94 -54.55 -4.47 -34.75
C VAL A 94 -55.33 -5.77 -34.55
N ASP A 95 -56.07 -6.20 -35.57
CA ASP A 95 -56.80 -7.48 -35.56
C ASP A 95 -55.83 -8.59 -35.16
N LYS A 96 -56.18 -9.32 -34.09
CA LYS A 96 -55.30 -10.22 -33.29
C LYS A 96 -54.53 -11.28 -34.10
N LYS A 97 -54.81 -11.43 -35.40
CA LYS A 97 -54.21 -12.41 -36.31
C LYS A 97 -53.13 -11.86 -37.24
N SER A 98 -53.00 -10.55 -37.45
CA SER A 98 -52.14 -10.01 -38.52
C SER A 98 -50.65 -9.87 -38.16
N TYR A 99 -50.31 -9.03 -37.19
CA TYR A 99 -48.93 -8.85 -36.70
C TYR A 99 -48.92 -8.14 -35.34
N ARG A 100 -48.06 -8.60 -34.43
CA ARG A 100 -47.88 -8.00 -33.11
C ARG A 100 -46.44 -7.58 -32.93
N ILE A 101 -46.21 -6.30 -32.60
CA ILE A 101 -44.87 -5.78 -32.35
C ILE A 101 -44.30 -6.47 -31.11
N ARG A 102 -43.24 -7.26 -31.30
CA ARG A 102 -42.55 -8.01 -30.22
C ARG A 102 -41.44 -7.21 -29.54
N LEU A 103 -40.95 -6.15 -30.20
CA LEU A 103 -39.88 -5.30 -29.66
C LEU A 103 -40.27 -4.74 -28.28
N ASN A 104 -39.45 -5.05 -27.28
CA ASN A 104 -39.47 -4.42 -25.96
C ASN A 104 -38.24 -3.52 -25.89
N PRO A 105 -38.38 -2.19 -26.00
CA PRO A 105 -37.27 -1.29 -25.74
C PRO A 105 -37.06 -1.23 -24.23
N HIS A 106 -36.37 -2.23 -23.70
CA HIS A 106 -35.81 -2.16 -22.37
C HIS A 106 -34.30 -2.13 -22.52
N THR A 107 -33.75 -0.93 -22.60
CA THR A 107 -32.40 -0.70 -22.16
C THR A 107 -32.43 -0.61 -20.63
N LYS A 108 -32.68 -1.76 -19.97
CA LYS A 108 -31.65 -2.13 -18.99
C LYS A 108 -30.41 -2.07 -19.85
N ARG A 109 -29.59 -1.02 -19.71
CA ARG A 109 -28.21 -1.05 -20.21
C ARG A 109 -27.81 -2.48 -19.94
N ILE A 110 -27.56 -3.27 -20.98
CA ILE A 110 -26.72 -4.42 -20.77
C ILE A 110 -25.45 -3.72 -20.33
N VAL A 111 -25.31 -3.56 -19.02
CA VAL A 111 -24.05 -3.27 -18.40
C VAL A 111 -23.36 -4.56 -18.71
N LEU A 112 -22.74 -4.61 -19.90
CA LEU A 112 -21.60 -5.46 -20.11
C LEU A 112 -20.81 -5.27 -18.82
N PRO A 113 -20.59 -6.34 -18.04
CA PRO A 113 -20.05 -6.18 -16.70
C PRO A 113 -18.86 -5.24 -16.82
N ARG A 114 -18.83 -4.12 -16.07
CA ARG A 114 -17.90 -2.97 -16.25
C ARG A 114 -16.48 -3.37 -16.70
N LYS A 115 -16.04 -4.56 -16.26
CA LYS A 115 -14.83 -5.26 -16.68
C LYS A 115 -14.68 -5.44 -18.21
N ILE A 116 -15.67 -5.89 -18.99
CA ILE A 116 -15.49 -6.20 -20.43
C ILE A 116 -15.35 -4.93 -21.30
N GLU A 117 -16.24 -3.94 -21.15
CA GLU A 117 -16.09 -2.63 -21.83
C GLU A 117 -14.79 -1.94 -21.40
N SER A 118 -14.40 -2.07 -20.12
CA SER A 118 -13.09 -1.60 -19.68
C SER A 118 -11.96 -2.34 -20.38
N THR A 119 -12.03 -3.66 -20.59
CA THR A 119 -10.95 -4.42 -21.25
C THR A 119 -10.80 -4.03 -22.71
N GLU A 120 -11.89 -3.91 -23.49
CA GLU A 120 -11.80 -3.51 -24.90
C GLU A 120 -11.31 -2.07 -25.05
N SER A 121 -11.83 -1.15 -24.22
CA SER A 121 -11.36 0.24 -24.20
C SER A 121 -9.88 0.33 -23.80
N ARG A 122 -9.44 -0.45 -22.81
CA ARG A 122 -8.04 -0.54 -22.38
C ARG A 122 -7.16 -1.10 -23.49
N LEU A 123 -7.60 -2.15 -24.19
CA LEU A 123 -6.89 -2.70 -25.34
C LEU A 123 -6.75 -1.68 -26.48
N LYS A 124 -7.82 -0.95 -26.81
CA LYS A 124 -7.78 0.13 -27.82
C LYS A 124 -6.80 1.23 -27.43
N GLN A 125 -6.78 1.62 -26.15
CA GLN A 125 -5.81 2.59 -25.62
C GLN A 125 -4.38 2.04 -25.69
N GLY A 126 -4.15 0.80 -25.24
CA GLY A 126 -2.86 0.14 -25.35
C GLY A 126 -2.33 0.05 -26.78
N GLN A 127 -3.19 -0.26 -27.76
CA GLN A 127 -2.85 -0.26 -29.18
C GLN A 127 -2.45 1.13 -29.70
N LEU A 128 -3.19 2.17 -29.32
CA LEU A 128 -2.82 3.55 -29.65
C LEU A 128 -1.44 3.89 -29.08
N HIS A 129 -1.21 3.60 -27.80
CA HIS A 129 0.08 3.87 -27.15
C HIS A 129 1.23 3.07 -27.80
N ALA A 130 0.99 1.83 -28.23
CA ALA A 130 1.98 1.02 -28.96
C ALA A 130 2.35 1.63 -30.32
N GLN A 131 1.38 2.19 -31.05
CA GLN A 131 1.64 2.90 -32.30
C GLN A 131 2.42 4.19 -32.06
N VAL A 132 2.05 4.94 -31.02
CA VAL A 132 2.75 6.19 -30.65
C VAL A 132 4.20 5.92 -30.30
N VAL A 133 4.51 4.94 -29.44
CA VAL A 133 5.91 4.67 -29.06
C VAL A 133 6.77 4.28 -30.26
N ASN A 134 6.19 3.56 -31.24
CA ASN A 134 6.91 3.19 -32.46
C ASN A 134 7.20 4.43 -33.32
N ALA A 135 6.23 5.33 -33.44
CA ALA A 135 6.42 6.61 -34.14
C ALA A 135 7.48 7.48 -33.45
N LEU A 136 7.45 7.58 -32.12
CA LEU A 136 8.44 8.31 -31.33
C LEU A 136 9.85 7.74 -31.50
N LYS A 137 10.01 6.41 -31.40
CA LYS A 137 11.31 5.75 -31.58
C LYS A 137 11.87 5.93 -32.99
N ALA A 138 11.03 5.87 -34.02
CA ALA A 138 11.46 6.16 -35.38
C ALA A 138 11.93 7.61 -35.49
N TYR A 139 11.11 8.55 -35.00
CA TYR A 139 11.43 9.97 -35.02
C TYR A 139 12.76 10.30 -34.30
N TRP A 140 12.97 9.80 -33.08
CA TRP A 140 14.19 10.06 -32.31
C TRP A 140 15.44 9.45 -32.94
N LYS A 141 15.31 8.37 -33.74
CA LYS A 141 16.44 7.80 -34.50
C LYS A 141 16.80 8.65 -35.71
N ASP A 142 15.79 9.17 -36.40
CA ASP A 142 15.98 9.86 -37.69
C ASP A 142 16.28 11.37 -37.53
N SER A 143 15.88 11.97 -36.40
CA SER A 143 15.87 13.44 -36.22
C SER A 143 17.08 14.02 -35.50
N LEU A 144 18.25 13.38 -35.61
CA LEU A 144 19.48 13.73 -34.88
C LEU A 144 20.04 15.15 -35.16
N GLY A 145 19.46 15.92 -36.09
CA GLY A 145 19.99 17.20 -36.59
C GLY A 145 19.15 18.47 -36.36
N TYR A 146 17.96 18.42 -35.73
CA TYR A 146 17.03 19.58 -35.65
C TYR A 146 16.51 19.85 -34.23
N TRP A 147 17.41 19.97 -33.26
CA TRP A 147 17.11 20.01 -31.82
C TRP A 147 17.46 21.39 -31.24
N ASP A 148 16.78 22.42 -31.75
CA ASP A 148 17.16 23.82 -31.56
C ASP A 148 16.29 24.54 -30.52
N ASP A 149 15.15 23.92 -30.15
CA ASP A 149 14.15 24.52 -29.27
C ASP A 149 14.06 23.78 -27.93
N PRO A 150 14.38 24.44 -26.80
CA PRO A 150 14.28 23.86 -25.47
C PRO A 150 12.88 23.31 -25.15
N LYS A 151 11.80 24.01 -25.53
CA LYS A 151 10.42 23.59 -25.23
C LYS A 151 10.12 22.22 -25.83
N TYR A 152 10.51 22.05 -27.08
CA TYR A 152 10.36 20.81 -27.84
C TYR A 152 11.16 19.66 -27.19
N LEU A 153 12.38 19.92 -26.77
CA LEU A 153 13.25 18.92 -26.13
C LEU A 153 12.72 18.47 -24.76
N TRP A 154 12.15 19.38 -23.98
CA TRP A 154 11.51 19.01 -22.70
C TRP A 154 10.28 18.13 -22.90
N GLY A 155 9.49 18.35 -23.95
CA GLY A 155 8.36 17.48 -24.28
C GLY A 155 8.82 16.08 -24.74
N ASP A 156 9.88 16.00 -25.55
CA ASP A 156 10.50 14.73 -25.95
C ASP A 156 11.09 13.98 -24.76
N LEU A 157 11.71 14.70 -23.82
CA LEU A 157 12.23 14.13 -22.59
C LEU A 157 11.10 13.49 -21.77
N CYS A 158 9.99 14.20 -21.59
CA CYS A 158 8.82 13.70 -20.88
C CYS A 158 8.20 12.48 -21.59
N LEU A 159 8.03 12.54 -22.91
CA LEU A 159 7.54 11.41 -23.71
C LEU A 159 8.45 10.18 -23.58
N SER A 160 9.77 10.37 -23.50
CA SER A 160 10.70 9.26 -23.26
C SER A 160 10.50 8.61 -21.89
N PHE A 161 10.28 9.41 -20.84
CA PHE A 161 10.00 8.88 -19.50
C PHE A 161 8.65 8.14 -19.44
N ILE A 162 7.62 8.66 -20.11
CA ILE A 162 6.29 8.05 -20.19
C ILE A 162 6.38 6.67 -20.88
N TYR A 163 6.92 6.63 -22.09
CA TYR A 163 6.82 5.46 -22.96
C TYR A 163 7.94 4.43 -22.82
N ILE A 164 9.11 4.83 -22.31
CA ILE A 164 10.25 3.92 -22.15
C ILE A 164 10.47 3.58 -20.67
N SER A 165 10.33 4.57 -19.79
CA SER A 165 10.61 4.39 -18.36
C SER A 165 9.36 4.15 -17.50
N GLY A 166 8.16 4.21 -18.09
CA GLY A 166 6.90 3.93 -17.39
C GLY A 166 6.45 5.00 -16.40
N CYS A 167 6.92 6.24 -16.53
CA CYS A 167 6.56 7.35 -15.65
C CYS A 167 5.54 8.27 -16.34
N ALA A 168 4.25 8.04 -16.09
CA ALA A 168 3.15 8.78 -16.70
C ALA A 168 2.40 9.73 -15.73
N ASP A 169 2.78 9.72 -14.45
CA ASP A 169 2.19 10.60 -13.45
C ASP A 169 2.72 12.04 -13.59
N GLU A 170 1.79 12.99 -13.63
CA GLU A 170 2.10 14.41 -13.81
C GLU A 170 2.99 14.97 -12.69
N GLN A 171 2.69 14.65 -11.42
CA GLN A 171 3.44 15.18 -10.28
C GLN A 171 4.88 14.66 -10.29
N HIS A 172 5.06 13.40 -10.68
CA HIS A 172 6.39 12.80 -10.82
C HIS A 172 7.18 13.43 -11.96
N LEU A 173 6.54 13.64 -13.13
CA LEU A 173 7.18 14.30 -14.27
C LEU A 173 7.58 15.74 -13.96
N VAL A 174 6.74 16.49 -13.23
CA VAL A 174 7.08 17.84 -12.72
C VAL A 174 8.29 17.81 -11.81
N ALA A 175 8.34 16.89 -10.85
CA ALA A 175 9.49 16.77 -9.95
C ALA A 175 10.78 16.40 -10.71
N ILE A 176 10.70 15.48 -11.66
CA ILE A 176 11.83 15.10 -12.52
C ILE A 176 12.29 16.31 -13.35
N GLN A 177 11.37 17.02 -13.99
CA GLN A 177 11.67 18.19 -14.82
C GLN A 177 12.36 19.28 -14.00
N GLN A 178 11.83 19.62 -12.82
CA GLN A 178 12.41 20.61 -11.93
C GLN A 178 13.85 20.25 -11.54
N GLN A 179 14.07 19.00 -11.09
CA GLN A 179 15.40 18.54 -10.72
C GLN A 179 16.39 18.57 -11.90
N LEU A 180 15.96 18.13 -13.08
CA LEU A 180 16.80 18.16 -14.28
C LEU A 180 17.07 19.59 -14.74
N HIS A 181 16.08 20.49 -14.63
CA HIS A 181 16.22 21.91 -14.98
C HIS A 181 17.23 22.59 -14.06
N GLU A 182 17.11 22.40 -12.74
CA GLU A 182 18.09 22.87 -11.75
C GLU A 182 19.50 22.33 -12.05
N ALA A 183 19.62 21.04 -12.39
CA ALA A 183 20.91 20.45 -12.75
C ALA A 183 21.50 21.05 -14.02
N VAL A 184 20.68 21.38 -15.01
CA VAL A 184 21.13 22.08 -16.22
C VAL A 184 21.51 23.52 -15.89
N GLU A 185 20.68 24.27 -15.18
CA GLU A 185 20.89 25.69 -14.84
C GLU A 185 22.06 25.93 -13.88
N LEU A 186 22.16 25.15 -12.81
CA LEU A 186 23.14 25.34 -11.74
C LEU A 186 24.37 24.43 -11.91
N GLY A 187 24.33 23.47 -12.81
CA GLY A 187 25.43 22.51 -13.01
C GLY A 187 25.59 21.55 -11.82
N THR A 188 24.53 21.31 -11.05
CA THR A 188 24.56 20.39 -9.90
C THR A 188 24.61 18.93 -10.34
N ASP A 189 25.19 18.10 -9.49
CA ASP A 189 25.20 16.66 -9.71
C ASP A 189 23.80 16.07 -9.63
N LEU A 190 23.47 15.26 -10.62
CA LEU A 190 22.25 14.46 -10.60
C LEU A 190 22.45 13.28 -9.64
N ASN A 191 21.44 12.99 -8.83
CA ASN A 191 21.36 11.76 -8.03
C ASN A 191 21.10 10.53 -8.93
N CYS A 192 21.96 10.33 -9.94
CA CYS A 192 21.93 9.23 -10.89
C CYS A 192 22.89 8.14 -10.45
N PHE A 193 22.39 6.91 -10.36
CA PHE A 193 23.19 5.77 -9.95
C PHE A 193 23.10 4.64 -10.96
N ARG A 194 24.17 3.88 -11.12
CA ARG A 194 24.14 2.65 -11.91
C ARG A 194 23.45 1.57 -11.11
N LEU A 195 22.52 0.87 -11.75
CA LEU A 195 21.84 -0.26 -11.11
C LEU A 195 22.76 -1.50 -11.04
N TYR A 196 23.65 -1.72 -12.02
CA TYR A 196 24.55 -2.88 -12.08
C TYR A 196 26.02 -2.46 -12.12
N HIS A 197 26.91 -3.35 -11.67
CA HIS A 197 28.36 -3.19 -11.80
C HIS A 197 28.76 -3.12 -13.29
N SER A 198 29.85 -2.41 -13.59
CA SER A 198 30.43 -2.21 -14.94
C SER A 198 30.64 -3.47 -15.77
N ASP A 199 30.74 -4.64 -15.14
CA ASP A 199 31.19 -5.87 -15.79
C ASP A 199 30.02 -6.63 -16.44
N TYR A 200 28.80 -6.09 -16.32
CA TYR A 200 27.60 -6.62 -16.95
C TYR A 200 27.59 -6.36 -18.45
N LYS A 201 28.08 -7.34 -19.23
CA LYS A 201 28.22 -7.25 -20.70
C LYS A 201 26.90 -7.12 -21.48
N LYS A 202 25.73 -7.32 -20.84
CA LYS A 202 24.43 -7.43 -21.53
C LYS A 202 23.47 -6.25 -21.35
N ILE A 203 23.61 -5.45 -20.29
CA ILE A 203 22.71 -4.31 -20.06
C ILE A 203 23.48 -3.03 -20.37
N THR A 204 22.96 -2.23 -21.29
CA THR A 204 23.44 -0.88 -21.60
C THR A 204 23.34 0.00 -20.34
N ASN A 205 24.37 -0.04 -19.50
CA ASN A 205 24.66 0.83 -18.36
C ASN A 205 23.42 1.55 -17.78
N PRO A 206 22.51 0.82 -17.11
CA PRO A 206 21.21 1.37 -16.77
C PRO A 206 21.36 2.32 -15.59
N LEU A 207 21.14 3.60 -15.88
CA LEU A 207 21.15 4.67 -14.90
C LEU A 207 19.76 4.82 -14.29
N LEU A 208 19.69 4.91 -12.97
CA LEU A 208 18.50 5.26 -12.21
C LEU A 208 18.62 6.70 -11.75
N LEU A 209 17.67 7.53 -12.17
CA LEU A 209 17.55 8.90 -11.65
C LEU A 209 16.69 8.85 -10.38
N HIS A 210 17.28 9.17 -9.23
CA HIS A 210 16.52 9.40 -8.00
C HIS A 210 15.95 10.82 -7.97
N TYR A 211 14.67 10.92 -7.60
CA TYR A 211 13.96 12.17 -7.41
C TYR A 211 13.00 12.04 -6.23
N ARG A 212 12.55 13.18 -5.70
CA ARG A 212 11.60 13.23 -4.58
C ARG A 212 10.34 13.97 -4.97
N VAL A 213 9.19 13.48 -4.52
CA VAL A 213 7.87 14.08 -4.76
C VAL A 213 7.25 14.38 -3.40
N GLU A 214 6.61 15.55 -3.26
CA GLU A 214 5.85 15.88 -2.05
C GLU A 214 4.64 14.93 -1.95
N ASN A 215 4.50 14.21 -0.83
CA ASN A 215 3.41 13.28 -0.61
C ASN A 215 2.75 13.56 0.74
N SER A 216 1.42 13.63 0.75
CA SER A 216 0.68 14.01 1.96
C SER A 216 0.40 12.86 2.95
N GLN A 217 0.65 11.61 2.54
CA GLN A 217 0.26 10.41 3.29
C GLN A 217 1.35 9.34 3.37
N TYR A 218 2.25 9.23 2.40
CA TYR A 218 3.22 8.13 2.35
C TYR A 218 4.59 8.61 1.84
N GLY A 219 5.65 8.42 2.62
CA GLY A 219 6.97 8.91 2.26
C GLY A 219 8.07 8.41 3.19
N ASN A 220 9.31 8.76 2.90
CA ASN A 220 10.50 8.31 3.65
C ASN A 220 11.49 9.45 3.94
N ASP A 221 11.08 10.69 3.72
CA ASP A 221 11.88 11.88 3.98
C ASP A 221 10.99 13.02 4.46
N VAL A 222 11.47 13.82 5.40
CA VAL A 222 10.68 14.92 6.00
C VAL A 222 11.55 16.16 6.05
N GLU A 223 11.14 17.19 5.34
CA GLU A 223 11.84 18.48 5.30
C GLU A 223 10.83 19.60 5.47
N GLN A 224 11.12 20.57 6.34
CA GLN A 224 10.26 21.75 6.57
C GLN A 224 8.78 21.40 6.86
N ARG A 225 8.54 20.30 7.60
CA ARG A 225 7.20 19.75 7.94
C ARG A 225 6.41 19.18 6.76
N LYS A 226 7.01 19.09 5.58
CA LYS A 226 6.46 18.38 4.42
C LYS A 226 7.03 16.98 4.36
N LEU A 227 6.17 16.03 4.00
CA LEU A 227 6.55 14.64 3.78
C LEU A 227 6.89 14.48 2.29
N TYR A 228 8.04 13.89 2.03
CA TYR A 228 8.55 13.59 0.70
C TYR A 228 8.69 12.09 0.52
N GLN A 229 8.41 11.67 -0.70
CA GLN A 229 8.55 10.31 -1.16
C GLN A 229 9.70 10.25 -2.16
N TRP A 230 10.78 9.56 -1.80
CA TRP A 230 11.84 9.25 -2.77
C TRP A 230 11.36 8.20 -3.75
N LYS A 231 11.69 8.39 -5.02
CA LYS A 231 11.40 7.51 -6.15
C LYS A 231 12.63 7.42 -7.04
N HIS A 232 12.67 6.40 -7.89
CA HIS A 232 13.59 6.36 -9.02
C HIS A 232 12.83 6.14 -10.31
N VAL A 233 13.44 6.60 -11.41
CA VAL A 233 13.00 6.28 -12.76
C VAL A 233 14.20 5.79 -13.56
N PHE A 234 13.98 4.83 -14.45
CA PHE A 234 15.00 4.42 -15.40
C PHE A 234 15.37 5.59 -16.30
N PHE A 235 16.61 6.08 -16.20
CA PHE A 235 17.10 7.18 -17.00
C PHE A 235 17.55 6.62 -18.35
N ASN A 236 16.58 6.44 -19.25
CA ASN A 236 16.76 5.75 -20.52
C ASN A 236 17.71 6.50 -21.47
N SER A 237 18.21 5.80 -22.49
CA SER A 237 19.20 6.34 -23.43
C SER A 237 18.74 7.59 -24.19
N TYR A 238 17.45 7.67 -24.57
CA TYR A 238 16.90 8.86 -25.23
C TYR A 238 16.86 10.04 -24.25
N ALA A 239 16.41 9.81 -23.01
CA ALA A 239 16.39 10.84 -21.97
C ALA A 239 17.80 11.39 -21.67
N GLN A 240 18.79 10.51 -21.58
CA GLN A 240 20.19 10.90 -21.42
C GLN A 240 20.68 11.74 -22.61
N PHE A 241 20.37 11.32 -23.83
CA PHE A 241 20.74 12.01 -25.05
C PHE A 241 20.10 13.40 -25.16
N ILE A 242 18.79 13.51 -24.89
CA ILE A 242 18.04 14.78 -24.83
C ILE A 242 18.62 15.72 -23.79
N LEU A 243 18.96 15.23 -22.60
CA LEU A 243 19.59 16.05 -21.57
C LEU A 243 20.94 16.63 -22.02
N GLN A 244 21.74 15.89 -22.80
CA GLN A 244 23.00 16.42 -23.33
C GLN A 244 22.78 17.55 -24.33
N TYR A 245 21.74 17.47 -25.18
CA TYR A 245 21.36 18.56 -26.07
C TYR A 245 20.88 19.79 -25.31
N LEU A 246 20.04 19.58 -24.30
CA LEU A 246 19.59 20.64 -23.40
C LEU A 246 20.78 21.37 -22.72
N LYS A 247 21.79 20.62 -22.28
CA LYS A 247 23.05 21.19 -21.75
C LYS A 247 23.85 21.96 -22.80
N LYS A 248 23.94 21.47 -24.03
CA LYS A 248 24.61 22.18 -25.14
C LYS A 248 23.90 23.48 -25.49
N LEU A 249 22.57 23.49 -25.58
CA LEU A 249 21.78 24.70 -25.87
C LEU A 249 21.92 25.77 -24.78
N LYS A 250 22.02 25.38 -23.51
CA LYS A 250 22.32 26.33 -22.43
C LYS A 250 23.69 26.99 -22.64
N ALA A 251 24.70 26.23 -23.09
CA ALA A 251 26.02 26.81 -23.35
C ALA A 251 26.00 27.86 -24.48
N THR A 252 25.02 27.80 -25.38
CA THR A 252 24.88 28.73 -26.52
C THR A 252 23.88 29.88 -26.28
N HIS A 253 22.88 29.73 -25.40
CA HIS A 253 21.84 30.75 -25.15
C HIS A 253 21.91 31.37 -23.74
N LYS A 254 21.79 32.71 -23.64
CA LYS A 254 21.90 33.48 -22.37
C LYS A 254 20.68 33.39 -21.44
N GLU A 255 19.50 33.05 -21.93
CA GLU A 255 18.30 32.84 -21.11
C GLU A 255 17.73 31.43 -21.36
N TYR A 256 17.93 30.55 -20.38
CA TYR A 256 17.47 29.17 -20.39
C TYR A 256 16.43 29.03 -19.28
N ARG A 257 15.18 29.43 -19.51
CA ARG A 257 14.10 29.26 -18.52
C ARG A 257 12.87 28.65 -19.16
N LEU A 258 12.44 27.50 -18.65
CA LEU A 258 11.12 26.96 -18.96
C LEU A 258 10.09 27.53 -17.97
N GLN A 259 9.17 28.36 -18.47
CA GLN A 259 7.99 28.81 -17.72
C GLN A 259 6.70 28.08 -18.14
N GLN A 260 6.81 27.07 -18.99
CA GLN A 260 5.65 26.42 -19.62
C GLN A 260 5.31 25.09 -18.95
N SER A 261 4.03 24.71 -19.02
CA SER A 261 3.56 23.45 -18.43
C SER A 261 4.13 22.23 -19.19
N ILE A 262 4.21 21.08 -18.52
CA ILE A 262 4.65 19.83 -19.17
C ILE A 262 3.69 19.45 -20.30
N GLU A 263 2.40 19.66 -20.11
CA GLU A 263 1.39 19.38 -21.12
C GLU A 263 1.65 20.19 -22.41
N ASP A 264 1.97 21.48 -22.28
CA ASP A 264 2.30 22.34 -23.42
C ASP A 264 3.58 21.90 -24.13
N CYS A 265 4.59 21.46 -23.36
CA CYS A 265 5.83 20.94 -23.93
C CYS A 265 5.56 19.66 -24.73
N ILE A 266 4.80 18.71 -24.18
CA ILE A 266 4.43 17.46 -24.87
C ILE A 266 3.62 17.74 -26.14
N LEU A 267 2.63 18.63 -26.07
CA LEU A 267 1.80 18.98 -27.22
C LEU A 267 2.61 19.61 -28.34
N GLU A 268 3.57 20.47 -28.00
CA GLU A 268 4.51 21.06 -28.96
C GLU A 268 5.35 19.96 -29.63
N SER A 269 5.92 19.04 -28.84
CA SER A 269 6.74 17.96 -29.39
C SER A 269 5.95 17.10 -30.37
N LEU A 270 4.74 16.68 -29.98
CA LEU A 270 3.89 15.90 -30.85
C LEU A 270 3.53 16.67 -32.14
N SER A 271 3.39 18.01 -32.08
CA SER A 271 2.97 18.81 -33.23
C SER A 271 4.01 18.91 -34.33
N ARG A 272 5.31 18.84 -33.98
CA ARG A 272 6.41 18.85 -34.95
C ARG A 272 6.64 17.50 -35.61
N MET A 273 6.18 16.41 -34.97
CA MET A 273 6.36 15.04 -35.45
C MET A 273 5.33 14.67 -36.54
N GLY A 274 5.30 15.40 -37.66
CA GLY A 274 4.57 15.04 -38.89
C GLY A 274 3.07 14.69 -38.73
N ARG A 275 2.44 14.21 -39.82
CA ARG A 275 1.02 13.78 -39.81
C ARG A 275 0.91 12.26 -39.64
N ASN A 276 1.06 11.78 -38.41
CA ASN A 276 0.67 10.41 -38.05
C ASN A 276 -0.70 10.43 -37.34
N LYS A 277 -1.64 9.60 -37.80
CA LYS A 277 -2.99 9.50 -37.21
C LYS A 277 -2.94 9.22 -35.71
N SER A 278 -2.09 8.30 -35.27
CA SER A 278 -1.95 7.92 -33.85
C SER A 278 -1.43 9.08 -32.98
N LEU A 279 -0.47 9.87 -33.49
CA LEU A 279 0.02 11.06 -32.79
C LEU A 279 -1.05 12.15 -32.70
N GLY A 280 -1.83 12.35 -33.78
CA GLY A 280 -2.98 13.25 -33.79
C GLY A 280 -4.08 12.83 -32.81
N ASP A 281 -4.39 11.53 -32.75
CA ASP A 281 -5.36 10.98 -31.80
C ASP A 281 -4.91 11.18 -30.34
N LEU A 282 -3.61 11.00 -30.06
CA LEU A 282 -3.05 11.27 -28.73
C LEU A 282 -3.11 12.76 -28.40
N GLN A 283 -2.72 13.66 -29.31
CA GLN A 283 -2.81 15.11 -29.10
C GLN A 283 -4.24 15.54 -28.78
N TYR A 284 -5.22 15.01 -29.52
CA TYR A 284 -6.64 15.28 -29.28
C TYR A 284 -7.05 14.80 -27.89
N GLN A 285 -6.59 13.62 -27.46
CA GLN A 285 -6.86 13.11 -26.13
C GLN A 285 -6.22 13.97 -25.03
N ILE A 286 -4.96 14.39 -25.18
CA ILE A 286 -4.29 15.28 -24.21
C ILE A 286 -5.12 16.57 -24.06
N LYS A 287 -5.44 17.25 -25.16
CA LYS A 287 -6.25 18.49 -25.14
C LYS A 287 -7.63 18.32 -24.48
N ARG A 288 -8.22 17.12 -24.53
CA ARG A 288 -9.57 16.85 -24.00
C ARG A 288 -9.57 16.38 -22.54
N ARG A 289 -8.58 15.58 -22.13
CA ARG A 289 -8.57 14.88 -20.84
C ARG A 289 -7.26 15.04 -20.04
N GLY A 290 -6.34 15.89 -20.49
CA GLY A 290 -5.02 16.12 -19.87
C GLY A 290 -4.20 14.84 -19.76
N PHE A 291 -3.48 14.67 -18.65
CA PHE A 291 -2.67 13.48 -18.38
C PHE A 291 -3.43 12.15 -18.30
N ARG A 292 -4.77 12.17 -18.18
CA ARG A 292 -5.59 10.95 -18.34
C ARG A 292 -5.51 10.37 -19.76
N ALA A 293 -4.91 11.11 -20.70
CA ALA A 293 -4.50 10.62 -22.02
C ALA A 293 -3.51 9.46 -21.95
N PHE A 294 -2.72 9.36 -20.88
CA PHE A 294 -1.72 8.31 -20.68
C PHE A 294 -2.21 7.15 -19.80
N ASN A 295 -3.50 7.09 -19.48
CA ASN A 295 -4.07 5.92 -18.83
C ASN A 295 -3.80 4.67 -19.70
N ASP A 296 -3.40 3.57 -19.07
CA ASP A 296 -3.08 2.30 -19.74
C ASP A 296 -1.82 2.32 -20.61
N VAL A 297 -1.01 3.40 -20.57
CA VAL A 297 0.27 3.46 -21.31
C VAL A 297 1.25 2.36 -20.90
N GLN A 298 1.17 1.88 -19.65
CA GLN A 298 1.97 0.77 -19.14
C GLN A 298 1.77 -0.53 -19.92
N MET A 299 0.62 -0.71 -20.60
CA MET A 299 0.39 -1.87 -21.47
C MET A 299 1.41 -1.96 -22.61
N VAL A 300 2.00 -0.83 -23.03
CA VAL A 300 3.10 -0.81 -24.00
C VAL A 300 4.34 -1.54 -23.44
N LEU A 301 4.58 -1.41 -22.14
CA LEU A 301 5.68 -2.07 -21.46
C LEU A 301 5.33 -3.53 -21.14
N GLU A 302 4.09 -3.82 -20.73
CA GLU A 302 3.61 -5.20 -20.48
C GLU A 302 3.67 -6.09 -21.73
N PHE A 303 3.32 -5.54 -22.90
CA PHE A 303 3.33 -6.29 -24.16
C PHE A 303 4.67 -6.21 -24.92
N ASN A 304 5.69 -5.57 -24.34
CA ASN A 304 7.00 -5.57 -24.96
C ASN A 304 7.62 -6.97 -24.77
N PRO A 305 7.92 -7.71 -25.85
CA PRO A 305 8.43 -9.09 -25.74
C PRO A 305 9.78 -9.17 -25.03
N ASN A 306 10.51 -8.05 -24.94
CA ASN A 306 11.79 -7.96 -24.24
C ASN A 306 11.65 -7.53 -22.77
N LEU A 307 10.45 -7.15 -22.30
CA LEU A 307 10.17 -6.76 -20.92
C LEU A 307 9.08 -7.67 -20.36
N SER A 308 9.45 -8.58 -19.46
CA SER A 308 8.47 -9.40 -18.73
C SER A 308 7.96 -8.64 -17.51
N LEU A 309 7.08 -7.65 -17.71
CA LEU A 309 6.39 -6.98 -16.60
C LEU A 309 5.18 -7.80 -16.17
N ASP A 310 5.12 -8.15 -14.90
CA ASP A 310 3.96 -8.82 -14.31
C ASP A 310 2.91 -7.81 -13.82
N ILE A 311 1.75 -8.32 -13.40
CA ILE A 311 0.62 -7.51 -12.88
C ILE A 311 1.05 -6.68 -11.66
N PHE A 312 1.94 -7.21 -10.83
CA PHE A 312 2.39 -6.51 -9.63
C PHE A 312 3.23 -5.28 -9.99
N LEU A 313 4.23 -5.44 -10.86
CA LEU A 313 5.07 -4.36 -11.35
C LEU A 313 4.25 -3.32 -12.13
N SER A 314 3.26 -3.76 -12.90
CA SER A 314 2.31 -2.85 -13.56
C SER A 314 1.56 -1.96 -12.54
N ASN A 315 1.03 -2.55 -11.47
CA ASN A 315 0.34 -1.80 -10.42
C ASN A 315 1.29 -0.85 -9.66
N VAL A 316 2.57 -1.21 -9.52
CA VAL A 316 3.60 -0.30 -8.98
C VAL A 316 3.84 0.90 -9.90
N LEU A 317 3.96 0.68 -11.22
CA LEU A 317 4.15 1.75 -12.19
C LEU A 317 2.95 2.72 -12.23
N GLN A 318 1.74 2.17 -12.14
CA GLN A 318 0.48 2.94 -12.07
C GLN A 318 0.26 3.68 -10.74
N GLN A 319 1.19 3.57 -9.78
CA GLN A 319 1.05 4.09 -8.41
C GLN A 319 -0.18 3.55 -7.66
N GLU A 320 -0.72 2.39 -8.06
CA GLU A 320 -1.78 1.71 -7.30
C GLU A 320 -1.24 1.09 -6.00
N ILE A 321 0.08 0.82 -5.97
CA ILE A 321 0.81 0.32 -4.80
C ILE A 321 1.77 1.40 -4.32
N ASN A 322 1.59 1.83 -3.07
CA ASN A 322 2.49 2.79 -2.44
C ASN A 322 3.88 2.18 -2.23
N THR A 323 4.89 2.75 -2.88
CA THR A 323 6.31 2.35 -2.77
C THR A 323 7.19 3.56 -2.47
N VAL A 324 8.31 3.37 -1.78
CA VAL A 324 9.36 4.39 -1.62
C VAL A 324 10.67 3.79 -2.10
N ALA A 325 11.47 4.58 -2.81
CA ALA A 325 12.85 4.24 -3.11
C ALA A 325 13.75 4.60 -1.93
N LEU A 326 14.91 3.97 -1.84
CA LEU A 326 15.95 4.37 -0.90
C LEU A 326 16.39 5.81 -1.15
N ARG A 327 16.78 6.52 -0.09
CA ARG A 327 17.35 7.87 -0.23
C ARG A 327 18.68 7.78 -0.96
N PRO A 328 19.11 8.81 -1.72
CA PRO A 328 20.41 8.81 -2.38
C PRO A 328 21.60 8.57 -1.44
N SER A 329 21.53 9.06 -0.20
CA SER A 329 22.54 8.81 0.84
C SER A 329 22.60 7.33 1.25
N GLU A 330 21.44 6.69 1.43
CA GLU A 330 21.33 5.26 1.73
C GLU A 330 21.75 4.40 0.54
N PHE A 331 21.40 4.82 -0.68
CA PHE A 331 21.81 4.15 -1.89
C PHE A 331 23.34 4.18 -2.05
N ARG A 332 23.98 5.32 -1.78
CA ARG A 332 25.45 5.42 -1.76
C ARG A 332 26.07 4.47 -0.74
N LEU A 333 25.47 4.35 0.45
CA LEU A 333 25.96 3.45 1.50
C LEU A 333 25.99 1.97 1.05
N LEU A 334 25.04 1.55 0.21
CA LEU A 334 24.97 0.18 -0.29
C LEU A 334 26.15 -0.19 -1.20
N TRP A 335 26.62 0.76 -1.99
CA TRP A 335 27.64 0.55 -3.02
C TRP A 335 29.02 1.09 -2.63
N SER A 336 29.11 1.86 -1.54
CA SER A 336 30.39 2.31 -1.01
C SER A 336 31.07 1.19 -0.22
N ASN A 337 32.19 0.66 -0.75
CA ASN A 337 33.09 -0.23 -0.03
C ASN A 337 33.94 0.48 1.04
N GLU A 338 33.77 1.80 1.20
CA GLU A 338 34.78 2.67 1.83
C GLU A 338 34.76 2.72 3.37
N ARG A 339 33.83 2.06 4.07
CA ARG A 339 33.86 2.01 5.53
C ARG A 339 34.51 0.73 6.05
N ASN A 340 35.85 0.69 5.91
CA ASN A 340 36.73 -0.15 6.73
C ASN A 340 37.14 0.51 8.06
N GLN A 341 36.63 1.71 8.37
CA GLN A 341 36.85 2.32 9.67
C GLN A 341 35.81 1.77 10.65
N VAL A 342 36.19 0.68 11.33
CA VAL A 342 35.57 0.24 12.58
C VAL A 342 35.73 1.41 13.56
N MET A 343 34.63 2.04 13.95
CA MET A 343 34.67 2.88 15.14
C MET A 343 34.76 1.93 16.33
N GLU A 344 35.89 1.94 17.04
CA GLU A 344 36.01 1.32 18.36
C GLU A 344 35.07 2.08 19.30
N LEU A 345 33.84 1.59 19.43
CA LEU A 345 32.95 1.98 20.52
C LEU A 345 33.20 1.04 21.70
N GLU A 346 33.24 1.60 22.91
CA GLU A 346 33.33 0.81 24.13
C GLU A 346 32.17 -0.19 24.20
N ASN A 347 32.50 -1.48 24.37
CA ASN A 347 31.53 -2.57 24.46
C ASN A 347 30.56 -2.32 25.63
N SER A 348 29.30 -2.03 25.31
CA SER A 348 28.25 -2.11 26.32
C SER A 348 28.01 -3.59 26.66
N PRO A 349 27.98 -3.99 27.94
CA PRO A 349 27.75 -5.38 28.29
C PRO A 349 26.34 -5.82 27.84
N ILE A 350 26.29 -6.82 26.97
CA ILE A 350 25.02 -7.40 26.49
C ILE A 350 24.49 -8.35 27.55
N HIS A 351 23.30 -8.06 28.09
CA HIS A 351 22.59 -8.96 29.02
C HIS A 351 21.73 -9.94 28.22
N PHE A 352 21.99 -11.24 28.39
CA PHE A 352 21.24 -12.31 27.72
C PHE A 352 20.04 -12.75 28.56
N GLU A 353 18.88 -12.82 27.91
CA GLU A 353 17.62 -13.28 28.52
C GLU A 353 16.96 -14.34 27.64
N GLN A 354 16.45 -15.39 28.28
CA GLN A 354 15.69 -16.46 27.66
C GLN A 354 14.35 -16.67 28.36
N GLU A 355 13.40 -17.21 27.62
CA GLU A 355 12.10 -17.62 28.15
C GLU A 355 11.72 -19.00 27.62
N GLN A 356 10.81 -19.67 28.33
CA GLN A 356 10.12 -20.84 27.83
C GLN A 356 8.80 -20.38 27.21
N LEU A 357 8.61 -20.67 25.93
CA LEU A 357 7.35 -20.33 25.25
C LEU A 357 6.26 -21.30 25.67
N HIS A 358 5.12 -20.77 26.09
CA HIS A 358 3.95 -21.57 26.43
C HIS A 358 2.97 -21.63 25.25
N PRO A 359 2.38 -22.79 24.95
CA PRO A 359 1.33 -22.94 23.95
C PRO A 359 0.12 -22.07 24.32
N GLU A 360 -0.04 -20.95 23.65
CA GLU A 360 -1.27 -20.17 23.68
C GLU A 360 -2.21 -20.70 22.61
N VAL A 361 -3.29 -21.34 23.05
CA VAL A 361 -4.47 -21.52 22.21
C VAL A 361 -5.49 -20.45 22.59
N PRO A 362 -5.71 -19.43 21.75
CA PRO A 362 -6.91 -18.63 21.87
C PRO A 362 -7.73 -18.64 20.59
N THR A 363 -8.92 -19.22 20.70
CA THR A 363 -10.03 -19.03 19.76
C THR A 363 -10.50 -17.57 19.78
N ALA A 364 -10.97 -17.06 18.63
CA ALA A 364 -11.47 -15.69 18.50
C ALA A 364 -12.66 -15.37 19.45
N GLN A 365 -13.36 -16.40 19.95
CA GLN A 365 -14.44 -16.28 20.94
C GLN A 365 -13.96 -16.28 22.39
N SER A 366 -12.76 -16.80 22.71
CA SER A 366 -12.22 -16.75 24.08
C SER A 366 -11.51 -15.43 24.42
N LYS A 367 -11.26 -14.57 23.41
CA LYS A 367 -10.59 -13.27 23.58
C LYS A 367 -11.53 -12.04 23.60
N LEU A 368 -12.86 -12.25 23.58
CA LEU A 368 -13.84 -11.15 23.53
C LEU A 368 -14.72 -11.00 24.79
N GLN A 369 -14.43 -11.74 25.86
CA GLN A 369 -14.90 -11.38 27.20
C GLN A 369 -13.76 -11.56 28.21
N THR A 370 -13.39 -10.46 28.86
CA THR A 370 -12.46 -10.31 29.99
C THR A 370 -10.96 -10.37 29.65
N ILE A 371 -10.33 -9.19 29.60
CA ILE A 371 -8.96 -9.03 30.09
C ILE A 371 -8.92 -9.72 31.47
N PRO A 372 -8.01 -10.66 31.74
CA PRO A 372 -8.02 -11.44 32.99
C PRO A 372 -7.64 -10.61 34.23
N TYR A 373 -7.34 -9.32 34.04
CA TYR A 373 -6.95 -8.37 35.06
C TYR A 373 -7.97 -7.23 35.14
N GLU A 374 -8.36 -6.85 36.35
CA GLU A 374 -9.25 -5.72 36.61
C GLU A 374 -8.61 -4.43 36.05
N LEU A 375 -9.24 -3.79 35.06
CA LEU A 375 -8.80 -2.52 34.51
C LEU A 375 -9.22 -1.40 35.47
N MET A 376 -8.52 -1.32 36.59
CA MET A 376 -8.88 -0.48 37.75
C MET A 376 -9.18 0.97 37.36
N LEU A 377 -8.47 1.53 36.36
CA LEU A 377 -8.71 2.90 35.87
C LEU A 377 -10.12 3.12 35.30
N PHE A 378 -10.77 2.09 34.73
CA PHE A 378 -12.03 2.21 33.99
C PHE A 378 -13.25 1.63 34.73
N ASP A 379 -13.08 0.99 35.89
CA ASP A 379 -14.13 0.25 36.61
C ASP A 379 -15.06 1.08 37.53
N GLN A 380 -15.17 2.40 37.29
CA GLN A 380 -15.94 3.33 38.14
C GLN A 380 -17.44 3.02 38.30
N LYS A 381 -18.03 2.07 37.55
CA LYS A 381 -19.47 1.79 37.56
C LYS A 381 -19.92 0.66 38.50
N LYS A 382 -19.04 -0.22 38.97
CA LYS A 382 -19.46 -1.38 39.80
C LYS A 382 -19.50 -1.12 41.31
N ARG A 383 -18.85 -0.06 41.82
CA ARG A 383 -18.86 0.27 43.27
C ARG A 383 -19.97 1.25 43.71
N LYS A 384 -20.88 1.66 42.82
CA LYS A 384 -22.00 2.56 43.15
C LYS A 384 -23.27 1.81 43.56
N VAL A 385 -23.19 0.97 44.59
CA VAL A 385 -24.35 0.59 45.41
C VAL A 385 -23.91 0.54 46.87
N GLN A 386 -23.49 1.67 47.43
CA GLN A 386 -23.59 1.90 48.86
C GLN A 386 -23.77 3.39 49.11
N LYS A 387 -24.87 3.68 49.81
CA LYS A 387 -25.44 5.00 50.12
C LYS A 387 -24.40 5.94 50.72
N VAL A 388 -24.27 7.17 50.20
CA VAL A 388 -24.08 8.37 51.04
C VAL A 388 -24.70 9.59 50.34
N GLU A 389 -25.33 10.42 51.16
CA GLU A 389 -26.19 11.57 50.92
C GLU A 389 -25.64 12.69 50.03
N ARG A 390 -26.60 13.47 49.53
CA ARG A 390 -26.44 14.65 48.70
C ARG A 390 -25.95 15.82 49.57
N LEU A 391 -24.74 16.34 49.32
CA LEU A 391 -24.36 17.75 49.50
C LEU A 391 -23.05 18.02 48.70
N ASP A 392 -23.01 19.17 48.00
CA ASP A 392 -21.94 19.71 47.13
C ASP A 392 -21.39 18.83 45.98
N LYS A 393 -22.20 18.68 44.93
CA LYS A 393 -21.95 17.74 43.83
C LYS A 393 -20.74 18.04 42.91
N LYS A 394 -20.16 19.24 42.89
CA LYS A 394 -19.07 19.60 41.93
C LYS A 394 -17.67 19.51 42.52
N ARG A 395 -17.37 20.23 43.62
CA ARG A 395 -16.07 20.17 44.32
C ARG A 395 -15.76 18.77 44.85
N ASN A 396 -16.78 18.11 45.37
CA ASN A 396 -16.71 16.77 45.93
C ASN A 396 -16.50 15.70 44.83
N LYS A 397 -16.93 15.93 43.56
CA LYS A 397 -16.63 15.01 42.44
C LYS A 397 -15.15 15.08 42.04
N GLU A 398 -14.58 16.29 41.98
CA GLU A 398 -13.17 16.44 41.57
C GLU A 398 -12.20 15.82 42.56
N GLU A 399 -12.37 16.09 43.84
CA GLU A 399 -11.56 15.48 44.89
C GLU A 399 -11.72 13.96 44.94
N ARG A 400 -12.92 13.43 44.68
CA ARG A 400 -13.15 11.98 44.60
C ARG A 400 -12.44 11.35 43.42
N THR A 401 -12.47 11.98 42.24
CA THR A 401 -11.78 11.45 41.05
C THR A 401 -10.26 11.50 41.21
N LEU A 402 -9.73 12.57 41.81
CA LEU A 402 -8.29 12.68 42.09
C LEU A 402 -7.83 11.66 43.14
N ARG A 403 -8.59 11.49 44.23
CA ARG A 403 -8.34 10.43 45.23
C ARG A 403 -8.39 9.04 44.60
N PHE A 404 -9.35 8.81 43.70
CA PHE A 404 -9.46 7.55 42.96
C PHE A 404 -8.23 7.27 42.08
N TRP A 405 -7.73 8.26 41.32
CA TRP A 405 -6.52 8.09 40.52
C TRP A 405 -5.28 7.84 41.39
N GLN A 406 -5.15 8.54 42.52
CA GLN A 406 -4.03 8.34 43.46
C GLN A 406 -4.08 6.96 44.13
N GLU A 407 -5.28 6.50 44.50
CA GLU A 407 -5.46 5.19 45.12
C GLU A 407 -5.14 4.06 44.14
N ILE A 408 -5.66 4.14 42.91
CA ILE A 408 -5.35 3.17 41.86
C ILE A 408 -3.87 3.17 41.55
N ARG A 409 -3.24 4.34 41.47
CA ARG A 409 -1.79 4.44 41.26
C ARG A 409 -1.02 3.65 42.33
N ARG A 410 -1.33 3.85 43.62
CA ARG A 410 -0.68 3.13 44.72
C ARG A 410 -0.91 1.62 44.64
N VAL A 411 -2.13 1.20 44.33
CA VAL A 411 -2.47 -0.22 44.18
C VAL A 411 -1.71 -0.86 43.02
N LEU A 412 -1.65 -0.19 41.87
CA LEU A 412 -0.94 -0.64 40.67
C LEU A 412 0.59 -0.69 40.91
N GLU A 413 1.18 0.33 41.54
CA GLU A 413 2.60 0.35 41.92
C GLU A 413 2.96 -0.81 42.88
N LYS A 414 2.04 -1.19 43.78
CA LYS A 414 2.23 -2.35 44.66
C LYS A 414 2.12 -3.67 43.89
N LYS A 415 1.10 -3.83 43.05
CA LYS A 415 0.89 -5.03 42.21
C LYS A 415 2.02 -5.27 41.21
N MET A 416 2.70 -4.21 40.77
CA MET A 416 3.79 -4.31 39.80
C MET A 416 4.95 -5.22 40.26
N ARG A 417 5.14 -5.39 41.58
CA ARG A 417 6.22 -6.23 42.14
C ARG A 417 5.96 -7.72 41.97
N ASP A 418 4.69 -8.12 42.03
CA ASP A 418 4.25 -9.52 42.05
C ASP A 418 3.66 -9.97 40.70
N ALA A 419 3.51 -9.04 39.75
CA ALA A 419 2.88 -9.27 38.45
C ALA A 419 3.76 -10.06 37.46
N ASN A 420 3.12 -10.89 36.64
CA ASN A 420 3.77 -11.53 35.48
C ASN A 420 4.05 -10.51 34.36
N THR A 421 4.79 -10.90 33.32
CA THR A 421 5.25 -10.00 32.25
C THR A 421 4.11 -9.28 31.53
N GLU A 422 3.00 -9.97 31.24
CA GLU A 422 1.84 -9.37 30.56
C GLU A 422 1.06 -8.40 31.47
N GLU A 423 0.88 -8.78 32.74
CA GLU A 423 0.24 -7.94 33.73
C GLU A 423 1.08 -6.68 34.03
N LYS A 424 2.41 -6.81 34.05
CA LYS A 424 3.34 -5.68 34.16
C LYS A 424 3.16 -4.66 33.04
N SER A 425 3.07 -5.10 31.79
CA SER A 425 2.85 -4.21 30.64
C SER A 425 1.51 -3.45 30.74
N LEU A 426 0.45 -4.11 31.21
CA LEU A 426 -0.85 -3.48 31.42
C LEU A 426 -0.88 -2.53 32.62
N ILE A 427 -0.19 -2.88 33.70
CA ILE A 427 0.00 -2.01 34.87
C ILE A 427 0.76 -0.75 34.45
N GLU A 428 1.87 -0.90 33.72
CA GLU A 428 2.69 0.20 33.22
C GLU A 428 1.88 1.14 32.31
N ALA A 429 1.08 0.59 31.40
CA ALA A 429 0.22 1.38 30.52
C ALA A 429 -0.83 2.20 31.31
N GLN A 430 -1.44 1.61 32.35
CA GLN A 430 -2.37 2.31 33.23
C GLN A 430 -1.66 3.39 34.06
N LEU A 431 -0.46 3.12 34.57
CA LEU A 431 0.34 4.08 35.32
C LEU A 431 0.70 5.29 34.44
N ARG A 432 1.17 5.08 33.21
CA ARG A 432 1.49 6.18 32.28
C ARG A 432 0.28 7.08 32.01
N LEU A 433 -0.90 6.49 31.80
CA LEU A 433 -2.15 7.23 31.67
C LEU A 433 -2.46 8.02 32.95
N ILE A 434 -2.42 7.40 34.13
CA ILE A 434 -2.72 8.09 35.40
C ILE A 434 -1.74 9.25 35.65
N HIS A 435 -0.45 9.03 35.42
CA HIS A 435 0.57 10.05 35.55
C HIS A 435 0.30 11.24 34.61
N TRP A 436 -0.12 10.97 33.36
CA TRP A 436 -0.53 12.01 32.43
C TRP A 436 -1.78 12.76 32.89
N LEU A 437 -2.81 12.08 33.40
CA LEU A 437 -4.02 12.74 33.92
C LEU A 437 -3.71 13.68 35.11
N VAL A 438 -2.82 13.25 36.01
CA VAL A 438 -2.36 14.07 37.14
C VAL A 438 -1.54 15.26 36.63
N HIS A 439 -0.67 15.05 35.64
CA HIS A 439 0.08 16.12 35.00
C HIS A 439 -0.84 17.17 34.36
N LEU A 440 -1.86 16.75 33.60
CA LEU A 440 -2.85 17.67 33.02
C LEU A 440 -3.61 18.47 34.07
N LYS A 441 -3.95 17.85 35.21
CA LYS A 441 -4.59 18.59 36.32
C LYS A 441 -3.65 19.61 36.94
N LYS A 442 -2.36 19.27 37.12
CA LYS A 442 -1.33 20.21 37.61
C LYS A 442 -1.15 21.42 36.66
N ARG A 443 -1.35 21.23 35.35
CA ARG A 443 -1.38 22.32 34.35
C ARG A 443 -2.66 23.18 34.38
N GLY A 444 -3.59 22.92 35.30
CA GLY A 444 -4.79 23.74 35.48
C GLY A 444 -6.01 23.33 34.64
N LEU A 445 -6.00 22.17 33.97
CA LEU A 445 -7.16 21.73 33.17
C LEU A 445 -8.36 21.33 34.04
N GLN A 446 -9.56 21.61 33.53
CA GLN A 446 -10.82 21.17 34.16
C GLN A 446 -10.99 19.64 34.08
N LEU A 447 -11.58 19.04 35.11
CA LEU A 447 -11.72 17.58 35.18
C LEU A 447 -12.52 16.99 34.01
N SER A 448 -13.58 17.67 33.57
CA SER A 448 -14.39 17.25 32.42
C SER A 448 -13.57 17.17 31.13
N THR A 449 -12.60 18.06 30.95
CA THR A 449 -11.70 18.07 29.81
C THR A 449 -10.74 16.89 29.88
N ILE A 450 -10.19 16.62 31.06
CA ILE A 450 -9.28 15.48 31.30
C ILE A 450 -10.01 14.14 31.10
N GLU A 451 -11.25 14.00 31.61
CA GLU A 451 -12.11 12.82 31.37
C GLU A 451 -12.38 12.64 29.86
N SER A 452 -12.58 13.74 29.12
CA SER A 452 -12.74 13.69 27.65
C SER A 452 -11.45 13.29 26.93
N TYR A 453 -10.28 13.68 27.42
CA TYR A 453 -8.99 13.30 26.84
C TYR A 453 -8.74 11.81 27.05
N LEU A 454 -8.99 11.32 28.26
CA LEU A 454 -8.92 9.89 28.57
C LEU A 454 -9.87 9.08 27.68
N GLY A 455 -11.12 9.55 27.51
CA GLY A 455 -12.11 8.90 26.66
C GLY A 455 -11.82 8.92 25.16
N SER A 456 -10.80 9.65 24.71
CA SER A 456 -10.50 9.81 23.28
C SER A 456 -9.77 8.60 22.67
N PHE A 457 -8.77 8.05 23.37
CA PHE A 457 -7.94 6.94 22.89
C PHE A 457 -7.56 5.90 23.96
N ALA A 458 -7.78 6.14 25.25
CA ALA A 458 -7.12 5.34 26.30
C ALA A 458 -7.59 3.88 26.37
N LYS A 459 -8.85 3.61 25.99
CA LYS A 459 -9.36 2.24 25.93
C LYS A 459 -8.74 1.46 24.78
N GLU A 460 -8.65 2.10 23.62
CA GLU A 460 -8.00 1.52 22.44
C GLU A 460 -6.51 1.31 22.70
N PHE A 461 -5.84 2.23 23.40
CA PHE A 461 -4.43 2.10 23.79
C PHE A 461 -4.18 0.89 24.69
N ILE A 462 -4.98 0.71 25.74
CA ILE A 462 -4.86 -0.46 26.62
C ILE A 462 -5.19 -1.75 25.88
N PHE A 463 -6.18 -1.72 25.00
CA PHE A 463 -6.54 -2.88 24.18
C PHE A 463 -5.39 -3.31 23.27
N GLU A 464 -4.72 -2.38 22.60
CA GLU A 464 -3.59 -2.70 21.71
C GLU A 464 -2.37 -3.21 22.45
N ILE A 465 -2.09 -2.68 23.64
CA ILE A 465 -1.00 -3.16 24.50
C ILE A 465 -1.26 -4.60 24.94
N TRP A 466 -2.50 -4.91 25.31
CA TRP A 466 -2.90 -6.28 25.63
C TRP A 466 -2.85 -7.20 24.41
N LEU A 467 -3.46 -6.77 23.30
CA LEU A 467 -3.61 -7.58 22.09
C LEU A 467 -2.26 -7.99 21.49
N ASN A 468 -1.30 -7.05 21.49
CA ASN A 468 0.02 -7.25 20.90
C ASN A 468 1.12 -7.50 21.93
N LYS A 469 0.77 -7.63 23.22
CA LYS A 469 1.70 -7.87 24.35
C LYS A 469 2.88 -6.90 24.41
N LEU A 470 2.63 -5.61 24.20
CA LEU A 470 3.67 -4.59 24.09
C LEU A 470 4.26 -4.23 25.47
N ASP A 471 5.58 -4.29 25.63
CA ASP A 471 6.30 -3.74 26.80
C ASP A 471 6.81 -2.33 26.50
N LEU A 472 6.11 -1.33 27.03
CA LEU A 472 6.36 0.09 26.80
C LEU A 472 7.74 0.60 27.25
N LYS A 473 8.49 -0.15 28.08
CA LYS A 473 9.85 0.24 28.48
C LYS A 473 10.92 -0.14 27.45
N GLN A 474 10.60 -1.09 26.57
CA GLN A 474 11.58 -1.73 25.69
C GLN A 474 11.17 -1.69 24.21
N GLN A 475 10.03 -1.08 23.90
CA GLN A 475 9.54 -0.92 22.52
C GLN A 475 10.49 -0.07 21.67
N SER A 476 10.71 -0.50 20.43
CA SER A 476 11.43 0.27 19.42
C SER A 476 10.57 1.44 18.90
N ILE A 477 11.20 2.34 18.12
CA ILE A 477 10.49 3.40 17.41
C ILE A 477 9.37 2.81 16.53
N ASP A 478 9.66 1.73 15.80
CA ASP A 478 8.72 1.11 14.87
C ASP A 478 7.51 0.51 15.60
N ASP A 479 7.69 -0.04 16.80
CA ASP A 479 6.59 -0.61 17.58
C ASP A 479 5.63 0.47 18.11
N TYR A 480 6.17 1.60 18.58
CA TYR A 480 5.35 2.76 18.95
C TYR A 480 4.64 3.35 17.72
N GLU A 481 5.32 3.42 16.57
CA GLU A 481 4.68 3.86 15.34
C GLU A 481 3.52 2.92 14.92
N ASP A 482 3.71 1.61 14.97
CA ASP A 482 2.68 0.63 14.67
C ASP A 482 1.47 0.73 15.62
N LEU A 483 1.75 0.89 16.92
CA LEU A 483 0.73 1.15 17.94
C LEU A 483 -0.07 2.41 17.60
N TYR A 484 0.60 3.54 17.34
CA TYR A 484 -0.08 4.80 17.06
C TYR A 484 -0.85 4.77 15.73
N ARG A 485 -0.32 4.12 14.69
CA ARG A 485 -1.04 3.89 13.42
C ARG A 485 -2.35 3.14 13.66
N GLN A 486 -2.33 2.10 14.48
CA GLN A 486 -3.51 1.31 14.78
C GLN A 486 -4.56 2.12 15.57
N LEU A 487 -4.13 2.95 16.53
CA LEU A 487 -5.02 3.86 17.26
C LEU A 487 -5.66 4.93 16.37
N LEU A 488 -4.90 5.45 15.39
CA LEU A 488 -5.41 6.40 14.40
C LEU A 488 -6.38 5.74 13.42
N LYS A 489 -6.15 4.46 13.06
CA LYS A 489 -7.09 3.67 12.28
C LYS A 489 -8.43 3.51 13.00
N TYR A 490 -8.42 3.10 14.27
CA TYR A 490 -9.65 3.03 15.08
C TYR A 490 -10.36 4.36 15.22
N SER A 491 -9.60 5.46 15.27
CA SER A 491 -10.15 6.81 15.31
C SER A 491 -10.89 7.16 14.01
N SER A 492 -10.36 6.74 12.86
CA SER A 492 -10.96 7.01 11.54
C SER A 492 -12.16 6.14 11.25
N GLU A 493 -12.11 4.86 11.64
CA GLU A 493 -13.25 3.95 11.54
C GLU A 493 -14.43 4.43 12.39
N ARG A 494 -14.16 4.96 13.59
CA ARG A 494 -15.20 5.58 14.43
C ARG A 494 -15.86 6.78 13.74
N ASP A 495 -15.08 7.62 13.08
CA ASP A 495 -15.60 8.80 12.37
C ASP A 495 -16.43 8.41 11.14
N ALA A 496 -15.99 7.40 10.40
CA ALA A 496 -16.72 6.85 9.26
C ALA A 496 -18.07 6.26 9.71
N GLN A 497 -18.08 5.47 10.78
CA GLN A 497 -19.30 4.90 11.36
C GLN A 497 -20.24 5.98 11.92
N ALA A 498 -19.69 7.03 12.54
CA ALA A 498 -20.47 8.17 13.02
C ALA A 498 -21.14 8.91 11.85
N THR A 499 -20.40 9.17 10.77
CA THR A 499 -20.91 9.83 9.56
C THR A 499 -22.02 9.00 8.89
N GLN A 500 -21.87 7.68 8.82
CA GLN A 500 -22.91 6.78 8.32
C GLN A 500 -24.18 6.81 9.19
N ARG A 501 -24.03 6.81 10.52
CA ARG A 501 -25.17 6.89 11.46
C ARG A 501 -25.88 8.24 11.40
N GLU A 502 -25.14 9.32 11.17
CA GLU A 502 -25.69 10.67 11.00
C GLU A 502 -26.46 10.83 9.68
N ALA A 503 -25.97 10.23 8.59
CA ALA A 503 -26.65 10.20 7.30
C ALA A 503 -28.03 9.51 7.37
N VAL A 504 -28.17 8.48 8.23
CA VAL A 504 -29.44 7.78 8.47
C VAL A 504 -30.39 8.56 9.38
N LYS A 505 -29.88 9.44 10.25
CA LYS A 505 -30.67 10.13 11.30
C LYS A 505 -30.97 11.61 11.02
N GLY A 506 -30.50 12.18 9.90
CA GLY A 506 -30.83 13.54 9.47
C GLY A 506 -30.42 14.66 10.44
N LYS A 507 -29.44 14.43 11.33
CA LYS A 507 -28.94 15.43 12.29
C LYS A 507 -27.48 15.78 12.03
N THR A 508 -27.21 17.04 11.72
CA THR A 508 -25.89 17.64 11.53
C THR A 508 -25.38 18.27 12.83
N SER A 509 -24.94 17.44 13.78
CA SER A 509 -24.25 17.94 14.98
C SER A 509 -22.99 17.13 15.23
N ARG A 510 -21.96 17.36 14.41
CA ARG A 510 -20.59 16.90 14.71
C ARG A 510 -20.08 17.65 15.94
N LYS A 511 -19.98 16.98 17.08
CA LYS A 511 -19.25 17.53 18.23
C LYS A 511 -17.76 17.51 17.90
N MET A 512 -17.11 18.67 17.92
CA MET A 512 -15.70 18.88 17.57
C MET A 512 -14.71 17.94 18.31
N HIS A 513 -15.09 17.42 19.49
CA HIS A 513 -14.27 16.55 20.34
C HIS A 513 -14.32 15.06 19.96
N GLN A 514 -14.99 14.72 18.85
CA GLN A 514 -15.13 13.34 18.37
C GLN A 514 -14.41 13.07 17.06
N THR A 515 -13.70 14.04 16.49
CA THR A 515 -12.95 13.84 15.25
C THR A 515 -11.62 13.13 15.53
N ALA A 516 -11.14 12.37 14.54
CA ALA A 516 -9.84 11.72 14.60
C ALA A 516 -8.69 12.74 14.72
N GLU A 517 -8.86 13.96 14.21
CA GLU A 517 -7.96 15.09 14.42
C GLU A 517 -7.81 15.47 15.89
N TYR A 518 -8.92 15.61 16.60
CA TYR A 518 -8.90 15.86 18.04
C TYR A 518 -8.20 14.73 18.79
N ARG A 519 -8.49 13.46 18.44
CA ARG A 519 -7.85 12.29 19.06
C ARG A 519 -6.34 12.25 18.80
N PHE A 520 -5.89 12.57 17.58
CA PHE A 520 -4.47 12.69 17.23
C PHE A 520 -3.76 13.76 18.05
N GLY A 521 -4.37 14.94 18.19
CA GLY A 521 -3.79 16.01 19.02
C GLY A 521 -3.66 15.61 20.50
N ARG A 522 -4.55 14.77 21.03
CA ARG A 522 -4.45 14.24 22.41
C ARG A 522 -3.42 13.12 22.52
N LEU A 523 -3.32 12.27 21.52
CA LEU A 523 -2.31 11.20 21.44
C LEU A 523 -0.89 11.78 21.38
N LYS A 524 -0.70 12.86 20.60
CA LYS A 524 0.56 13.62 20.53
C LYS A 524 0.96 14.20 21.89
N ASP A 525 0.03 14.86 22.59
CA ASP A 525 0.27 15.41 23.93
C ASP A 525 0.62 14.32 24.96
N PHE A 526 -0.07 13.18 24.91
CA PHE A 526 0.25 12.03 25.76
C PHE A 526 1.62 11.41 25.45
N HIS A 527 1.99 11.27 24.17
CA HIS A 527 3.28 10.72 23.80
C HIS A 527 4.43 11.66 24.16
N GLN A 528 4.27 12.98 23.98
CA GLN A 528 5.26 13.94 24.46
C GLN A 528 5.49 13.81 25.96
N PHE A 529 4.42 13.66 26.74
CA PHE A 529 4.53 13.38 28.16
C PHE A 529 5.29 12.07 28.46
N CYS A 530 5.10 11.02 27.65
CA CYS A 530 5.83 9.77 27.76
C CYS A 530 7.33 9.91 27.43
N ILE A 531 7.70 10.73 26.44
CA ILE A 531 9.10 11.04 26.13
C ILE A 531 9.75 11.69 27.36
N ASP A 532 9.12 12.74 27.88
CA ASP A 532 9.68 13.57 28.95
C ASP A 532 9.78 12.82 30.31
N ASN A 533 8.93 11.83 30.57
CA ASN A 533 8.79 11.21 31.91
C ASN A 533 9.05 9.69 31.95
N PHE A 534 9.10 9.02 30.80
CA PHE A 534 9.20 7.55 30.72
C PHE A 534 10.23 7.06 29.69
N ASN A 535 11.11 7.96 29.20
CA ASN A 535 12.13 7.67 28.20
C ASN A 535 11.56 6.97 26.94
N ALA A 536 10.34 7.33 26.54
CA ALA A 536 9.79 6.82 25.29
C ALA A 536 10.61 7.38 24.11
N PRO A 537 10.83 6.59 23.03
CA PRO A 537 11.55 7.07 21.87
C PRO A 537 10.72 8.12 21.12
N GLU A 538 11.40 9.06 20.45
CA GLU A 538 10.71 10.01 19.57
C GLU A 538 10.14 9.30 18.34
N VAL A 539 8.84 9.47 18.09
CA VAL A 539 8.17 8.89 16.91
C VAL A 539 7.80 9.96 15.88
N LEU A 540 8.19 9.73 14.64
CA LEU A 540 7.99 10.69 13.55
C LEU A 540 6.49 10.87 13.23
N VAL A 541 5.68 9.83 13.39
CA VAL A 541 4.21 9.84 13.17
C VAL A 541 3.52 10.95 13.98
N LEU A 542 4.03 11.29 15.17
CA LEU A 542 3.43 12.31 16.05
C LEU A 542 4.14 13.67 16.01
N GLN A 543 5.30 13.80 15.33
CA GLN A 543 6.03 15.07 15.25
C GLN A 543 5.33 16.11 14.37
N ASN A 544 4.56 15.68 13.35
CA ASN A 544 3.92 16.63 12.42
C ASN A 544 2.79 17.46 13.08
N SER A 545 2.58 18.68 12.61
CA SER A 545 1.60 19.65 13.14
C SER A 545 0.17 19.45 12.62
N SER A 546 -0.02 18.75 11.49
CA SER A 546 -1.35 18.52 10.89
C SER A 546 -1.82 17.08 11.07
N PHE A 547 -3.11 16.89 11.37
CA PHE A 547 -3.77 15.59 11.31
C PHE A 547 -3.87 15.10 9.86
N LYS A 548 -2.83 14.42 9.40
CA LYS A 548 -2.84 13.59 8.20
C LYS A 548 -2.31 12.23 8.62
N HIS A 549 -2.90 11.15 8.13
CA HIS A 549 -2.38 9.80 8.32
C HIS A 549 -1.05 9.70 7.58
N LEU A 550 0.03 10.07 8.26
CA LEU A 550 1.38 10.05 7.72
C LEU A 550 1.95 8.66 7.96
N GLN A 551 2.17 7.94 6.87
CA GLN A 551 2.97 6.75 6.84
C GLN A 551 4.38 7.12 6.41
N ILE A 552 5.22 7.32 7.42
CA ILE A 552 6.66 7.41 7.21
C ILE A 552 7.19 5.99 7.13
N CYS A 553 7.93 5.68 6.07
CA CYS A 553 8.56 4.39 5.86
C CYS A 553 10.05 4.53 6.13
N ASN A 554 10.54 3.83 7.16
CA ASN A 554 11.96 3.64 7.39
C ASN A 554 12.51 2.64 6.36
N ALA A 555 12.70 3.12 5.12
CA ALA A 555 13.28 2.34 4.04
C ALA A 555 14.79 2.17 4.24
N ARG A 556 15.20 1.34 5.21
CA ARG A 556 16.59 0.96 5.43
C ARG A 556 16.89 -0.37 4.71
N LEU A 557 18.05 -0.47 4.06
CA LEU A 557 18.54 -1.69 3.41
C LEU A 557 19.87 -2.12 4.04
N VAL A 558 19.96 -3.38 4.47
CA VAL A 558 21.21 -4.01 4.89
C VAL A 558 21.92 -4.55 3.65
N SER A 559 23.10 -4.01 3.30
CA SER A 559 23.93 -4.53 2.20
C SER A 559 24.45 -5.95 2.51
N PRO A 560 24.84 -6.77 1.51
CA PRO A 560 25.43 -8.08 1.79
C PRO A 560 26.70 -7.98 2.65
N LEU A 561 27.50 -6.92 2.44
CA LEU A 561 28.67 -6.61 3.26
C LEU A 561 28.28 -6.31 4.72
N LEU A 562 27.29 -5.45 4.94
CA LEU A 562 26.82 -5.11 6.28
C LEU A 562 26.21 -6.33 6.98
N PHE A 563 25.50 -7.18 6.24
CA PHE A 563 24.98 -8.44 6.76
C PHE A 563 26.11 -9.41 7.15
N GLY A 564 27.15 -9.52 6.32
CA GLY A 564 28.35 -10.29 6.65
C GLY A 564 29.00 -9.83 7.95
N LYS A 565 29.21 -8.50 8.11
CA LYS A 565 29.74 -7.91 9.34
C LYS A 565 28.85 -8.17 10.56
N LEU A 566 27.52 -8.13 10.39
CA LEU A 566 26.58 -8.47 11.46
C LEU A 566 26.76 -9.91 11.94
N LEU A 567 26.90 -10.86 11.01
CA LEU A 567 27.13 -12.27 11.35
C LEU A 567 28.51 -12.50 11.97
N GLU A 568 29.54 -11.80 11.50
CA GLU A 568 30.89 -11.85 12.06
C GLU A 568 30.93 -11.32 13.50
N LYS A 569 30.27 -10.18 13.77
CA LYS A 569 30.17 -9.64 15.15
C LYS A 569 29.39 -10.57 16.08
N LEU A 570 28.33 -11.21 15.58
CA LEU A 570 27.60 -12.22 16.35
C LEU A 570 28.47 -13.45 16.67
N GLU A 571 29.34 -13.86 15.74
CA GLU A 571 30.29 -14.96 15.94
C GLU A 571 31.41 -14.59 16.92
N HIS A 572 31.89 -13.35 16.91
CA HIS A 572 32.82 -12.89 17.94
C HIS A 572 32.17 -12.87 19.32
N LEU A 573 30.91 -12.41 19.40
CA LEU A 573 30.15 -12.41 20.65
C LEU A 573 29.99 -13.83 21.21
N SER A 574 29.78 -14.86 20.37
CA SER A 574 29.68 -16.25 20.85
C SER A 574 30.99 -16.83 21.37
N GLN A 575 32.13 -16.23 21.02
CA GLN A 575 33.46 -16.64 21.48
C GLN A 575 33.87 -15.94 22.78
N GLU A 576 33.13 -14.92 23.23
CA GLU A 576 33.43 -14.22 24.47
C GLU A 576 33.19 -15.13 25.70
N PRO A 577 34.06 -15.08 26.73
CA PRO A 577 33.88 -15.90 27.93
C PRO A 577 32.52 -15.69 28.63
N THR A 578 31.99 -14.47 28.56
CA THR A 578 30.68 -14.07 29.09
C THR A 578 29.50 -14.72 28.38
N ALA A 579 29.69 -15.20 27.15
CA ALA A 579 28.67 -15.81 26.31
C ALA A 579 28.80 -17.34 26.19
N SER A 580 29.72 -17.98 26.92
CA SER A 580 30.00 -19.42 26.79
C SER A 580 28.78 -20.32 27.00
N GLU A 581 27.83 -19.94 27.86
CA GLU A 581 26.58 -20.70 28.09
C GLU A 581 25.51 -20.41 27.01
N TRP A 582 25.74 -19.42 26.15
CA TRP A 582 24.78 -18.90 25.18
C TRP A 582 25.11 -19.26 23.73
N VAL A 583 26.20 -20.00 23.49
CA VAL A 583 26.70 -20.34 22.15
C VAL A 583 25.62 -20.98 21.26
N ASP A 584 24.85 -21.93 21.79
CA ASP A 584 23.77 -22.60 21.05
C ASP A 584 22.61 -21.64 20.73
N HIS A 585 22.28 -20.75 21.68
CA HIS A 585 21.26 -19.72 21.49
C HIS A 585 21.68 -18.69 20.43
N LEU A 586 22.95 -18.29 20.42
CA LEU A 586 23.52 -17.38 19.43
C LEU A 586 23.62 -18.04 18.05
N SER A 587 23.89 -19.35 18.00
CA SER A 587 23.84 -20.14 16.77
C SER A 587 22.42 -20.18 16.19
N CYS A 588 21.39 -20.35 17.03
CA CYS A 588 19.99 -20.21 16.61
C CYS A 588 19.71 -18.79 16.09
N LEU A 589 20.18 -17.76 16.78
CA LEU A 589 20.00 -16.36 16.38
C LEU A 589 20.64 -16.06 15.02
N LYS A 590 21.82 -16.63 14.73
CA LYS A 590 22.50 -16.52 13.44
C LYS A 590 21.64 -17.05 12.29
N LEU A 591 21.01 -18.21 12.49
CA LEU A 591 20.07 -18.79 11.52
C LEU A 591 18.78 -17.97 11.41
N MET A 592 18.28 -17.40 12.51
CA MET A 592 17.13 -16.50 12.49
C MET A 592 17.42 -15.23 11.68
N TYR A 593 18.62 -14.64 11.81
CA TYR A 593 19.06 -13.50 10.99
C TYR A 593 19.12 -13.89 9.51
N LEU A 594 19.75 -15.02 9.18
CA LEU A 594 19.83 -15.52 7.81
C LEU A 594 18.46 -15.70 7.17
N LEU A 595 17.57 -16.43 7.84
CA LEU A 595 16.21 -16.65 7.34
C LEU A 595 15.46 -15.33 7.20
N SER A 596 15.53 -14.44 8.18
CA SER A 596 14.82 -13.16 8.13
C SER A 596 15.33 -12.24 7.02
N TYR A 597 16.64 -12.21 6.80
CA TYR A 597 17.30 -11.44 5.75
C TYR A 597 16.95 -11.93 4.34
N ARG A 598 16.87 -13.26 4.14
CA ARG A 598 16.57 -13.86 2.83
C ARG A 598 15.07 -13.97 2.53
N THR A 599 14.25 -14.24 3.54
CA THR A 599 12.82 -14.57 3.36
C THR A 599 11.85 -13.49 3.86
N GLY A 600 12.33 -12.48 4.58
CA GLY A 600 11.51 -11.37 5.07
C GLY A 600 10.57 -11.71 6.23
N LEU A 601 10.89 -12.75 7.01
CA LEU A 601 10.13 -13.11 8.19
C LEU A 601 10.19 -12.01 9.26
N ARG A 602 9.07 -11.81 9.97
CA ARG A 602 9.07 -11.00 11.20
C ARG A 602 9.77 -11.76 12.32
N LEU A 603 10.29 -11.04 13.33
CA LEU A 603 10.92 -11.65 14.51
C LEU A 603 10.04 -12.74 15.12
N ASN A 604 8.78 -12.43 15.44
CA ASN A 604 7.84 -13.42 16.00
C ASN A 604 7.43 -14.53 15.01
N GLU A 605 7.56 -14.31 13.70
CA GLU A 605 7.31 -15.38 12.72
C GLU A 605 8.44 -16.41 12.76
N VAL A 606 9.70 -15.96 12.68
CA VAL A 606 10.88 -16.84 12.66
C VAL A 606 11.17 -17.48 14.02
N ARG A 607 11.04 -16.71 15.12
CA ARG A 607 11.29 -17.16 16.49
C ARG A 607 10.35 -18.28 16.93
N CYS A 608 9.09 -18.21 16.49
CA CYS A 608 8.05 -19.16 16.83
C CYS A 608 7.80 -20.20 15.73
N LEU A 609 8.77 -20.43 14.82
CA LEU A 609 8.70 -21.52 13.85
C LEU A 609 8.67 -22.86 14.55
N LYS A 610 7.72 -23.71 14.19
CA LYS A 610 7.67 -25.10 14.64
C LYS A 610 8.32 -26.03 13.63
N ILE A 611 8.72 -27.21 14.09
CA ILE A 611 9.11 -28.32 13.21
C ILE A 611 7.97 -28.67 12.24
N GLN A 612 6.72 -28.64 12.69
CA GLN A 612 5.53 -28.89 11.86
C GLN A 612 5.25 -27.79 10.82
N ASP A 613 5.84 -26.59 10.98
CA ASP A 613 5.77 -25.54 9.96
C ASP A 613 6.73 -25.83 8.78
N ILE A 614 7.57 -26.86 8.88
CA ILE A 614 8.49 -27.29 7.82
C ILE A 614 7.82 -28.34 6.94
N ILE A 615 7.59 -27.98 5.68
CA ILE A 615 7.17 -28.93 4.65
C ILE A 615 8.43 -29.42 3.94
N CYS A 616 8.83 -30.65 4.24
CA CYS A 616 9.88 -31.37 3.54
C CYS A 616 9.49 -32.85 3.47
N PRO A 617 8.87 -33.30 2.37
CA PRO A 617 8.48 -34.70 2.18
C PRO A 617 9.65 -35.67 2.42
N GLU A 618 10.86 -35.27 2.04
CA GLU A 618 12.07 -36.07 2.14
C GLU A 618 12.49 -36.35 3.60
N LEU A 619 12.06 -35.55 4.59
CA LEU A 619 12.23 -35.87 6.02
C LEU A 619 11.35 -37.06 6.48
N LEU A 620 10.32 -37.41 5.71
CA LEU A 620 9.39 -38.51 6.03
C LEU A 620 9.86 -39.85 5.44
N TYR A 621 10.68 -39.83 4.38
CA TYR A 621 11.17 -41.03 3.72
C TYR A 621 12.50 -41.50 4.33
N LYS A 622 12.46 -42.60 5.08
CA LYS A 622 13.64 -43.24 5.72
C LYS A 622 14.57 -43.99 4.73
N GLU A 623 14.65 -43.58 3.47
CA GLU A 623 15.61 -44.20 2.56
C GLU A 623 16.98 -43.56 2.73
N LYS A 624 17.86 -44.28 3.43
CA LYS A 624 19.22 -43.88 3.82
C LYS A 624 20.18 -43.55 2.67
N GLU A 625 19.74 -43.61 1.40
CA GLU A 625 20.63 -43.52 0.23
C GLU A 625 20.54 -42.20 -0.54
N ASN A 626 19.64 -41.26 -0.20
CA ASN A 626 19.63 -39.91 -0.80
C ASN A 626 19.79 -38.83 0.27
N THR A 627 21.03 -38.33 0.43
CA THR A 627 21.45 -37.35 1.45
C THR A 627 21.12 -35.88 1.11
N ALA A 628 20.38 -35.60 0.04
CA ALA A 628 20.08 -34.23 -0.40
C ALA A 628 18.60 -33.89 -0.26
N PHE A 629 18.21 -33.25 0.84
CA PHE A 629 16.88 -32.64 1.00
C PHE A 629 16.78 -31.40 0.12
N ASN A 630 16.17 -31.52 -1.05
CA ASN A 630 16.13 -30.41 -2.01
C ASN A 630 14.89 -29.51 -1.87
N ASN A 631 13.80 -30.00 -1.24
CA ASN A 631 12.51 -29.31 -1.22
C ASN A 631 12.06 -28.92 0.20
N ILE A 632 12.84 -28.08 0.87
CA ILE A 632 12.44 -27.51 2.17
C ILE A 632 11.61 -26.24 1.95
N THR A 633 10.37 -26.24 2.43
CA THR A 633 9.45 -25.10 2.37
C THR A 633 8.99 -24.70 3.77
N LEU A 634 9.12 -23.41 4.11
CA LEU A 634 8.56 -22.87 5.34
C LEU A 634 7.08 -22.52 5.13
N HIS A 635 6.19 -23.08 5.96
CA HIS A 635 4.78 -22.73 5.98
C HIS A 635 4.49 -21.76 7.13
N ILE A 636 4.31 -20.48 6.78
CA ILE A 636 4.03 -19.43 7.76
C ILE A 636 2.53 -19.36 8.01
N GLN A 637 2.09 -19.96 9.11
CA GLN A 637 0.70 -20.01 9.55
C GLN A 637 0.54 -19.65 11.03
N ASN A 638 -0.70 -19.55 11.51
CA ASN A 638 -0.97 -19.52 12.95
C ASN A 638 -0.52 -20.85 13.57
N ASN A 639 0.08 -20.80 14.75
CA ASN A 639 0.40 -21.99 15.52
C ASN A 639 0.19 -21.69 17.02
N SER A 640 0.54 -22.63 17.91
CA SER A 640 0.33 -22.44 19.35
C SER A 640 1.20 -21.36 19.99
N TYR A 641 2.22 -20.84 19.32
CA TYR A 641 3.10 -19.80 19.89
C TYR A 641 2.97 -18.46 19.18
N ARG A 642 2.34 -18.41 18.00
CA ARG A 642 2.17 -17.17 17.22
C ARG A 642 0.82 -17.07 16.53
N ARG A 643 0.32 -15.84 16.45
CA ARG A 643 -0.81 -15.45 15.61
C ARG A 643 -0.36 -14.46 14.54
N LEU A 644 -0.78 -14.71 13.31
CA LEU A 644 -0.60 -13.81 12.17
C LEU A 644 -1.54 -12.60 12.27
N LYS A 645 -1.02 -11.43 11.86
CA LYS A 645 -1.77 -10.15 11.87
C LYS A 645 -3.02 -10.19 11.00
N THR A 646 -2.99 -10.95 9.90
CA THR A 646 -4.12 -11.12 8.95
C THR A 646 -4.13 -12.54 8.38
N GLN A 647 -5.29 -13.00 7.87
CA GLN A 647 -5.38 -14.28 7.15
C GLN A 647 -4.53 -14.30 5.88
N SER A 648 -4.37 -13.15 5.22
CA SER A 648 -3.51 -12.99 4.03
C SER A 648 -2.00 -13.15 4.31
N ALA A 649 -1.59 -13.20 5.58
CA ALA A 649 -0.20 -13.44 5.95
C ALA A 649 0.18 -14.94 5.92
N ASN A 650 -0.79 -15.84 5.73
CA ASN A 650 -0.54 -17.26 5.51
C ASN A 650 0.15 -17.46 4.15
N ARG A 651 1.36 -18.03 4.16
CA ARG A 651 2.19 -18.16 2.96
C ARG A 651 3.20 -19.29 3.08
N GLN A 652 3.64 -19.79 1.94
CA GLN A 652 4.71 -20.78 1.85
C GLN A 652 5.94 -20.16 1.20
N ILE A 653 7.12 -20.47 1.73
CA ILE A 653 8.40 -19.91 1.27
C ILE A 653 9.36 -21.07 0.98
N PRO A 654 9.60 -21.39 -0.30
CA PRO A 654 10.58 -22.40 -0.68
C PRO A 654 12.02 -21.91 -0.39
N LEU A 655 12.73 -22.59 0.50
CA LEU A 655 14.06 -22.15 0.94
C LEU A 655 15.13 -22.30 -0.15
N LYS A 656 14.99 -23.30 -1.03
CA LYS A 656 15.92 -23.51 -2.15
C LYS A 656 15.96 -22.33 -3.13
N ILE A 657 14.87 -21.57 -3.21
CA ILE A 657 14.77 -20.38 -4.06
C ILE A 657 15.31 -19.15 -3.33
N ALA A 658 15.10 -19.07 -2.01
CA ALA A 658 15.43 -17.88 -1.22
C ALA A 658 16.89 -17.83 -0.75
N LEU A 659 17.54 -18.97 -0.55
CA LEU A 659 18.89 -19.09 0.00
C LEU A 659 19.92 -19.39 -1.08
N SER A 660 21.19 -19.00 -0.86
CA SER A 660 22.31 -19.51 -1.65
C SER A 660 22.52 -21.01 -1.41
N GLU A 661 23.28 -21.69 -2.27
CA GLU A 661 23.53 -23.13 -2.11
C GLU A 661 24.20 -23.46 -0.76
N HIS A 662 25.19 -22.67 -0.36
CA HIS A 662 25.86 -22.83 0.93
C HIS A 662 24.93 -22.54 2.11
N GLU A 663 24.18 -21.44 2.06
CA GLU A 663 23.21 -21.07 3.11
C GLU A 663 22.12 -22.14 3.26
N PHE A 664 21.63 -22.67 2.13
CA PHE A 664 20.65 -23.74 2.10
C PHE A 664 21.17 -25.00 2.78
N LEU A 665 22.42 -25.41 2.50
CA LEU A 665 23.04 -26.56 3.16
C LEU A 665 23.14 -26.37 4.67
N VAL A 666 23.58 -25.19 5.14
CA VAL A 666 23.66 -24.91 6.58
C VAL A 666 22.29 -25.03 7.25
N VAL A 667 21.25 -24.44 6.67
CA VAL A 667 19.88 -24.51 7.20
C VAL A 667 19.33 -25.94 7.14
N GLN A 668 19.61 -26.67 6.05
CA GLN A 668 19.22 -28.06 5.87
C GLN A 668 19.77 -28.96 6.99
N HIS A 669 21.08 -28.91 7.25
CA HIS A 669 21.71 -29.71 8.30
C HIS A 669 21.13 -29.40 9.68
N TYR A 670 20.88 -28.11 9.97
CA TYR A 670 20.26 -27.71 11.23
C TYR A 670 18.83 -28.26 11.36
N ILE A 671 18.00 -28.13 10.33
CA ILE A 671 16.62 -28.67 10.33
C ILE A 671 16.63 -30.18 10.54
N GLN A 672 17.53 -30.91 9.87
CA GLN A 672 17.66 -32.36 10.05
C GLN A 672 17.98 -32.71 11.51
N HIS A 673 19.01 -32.09 12.07
CA HIS A 673 19.40 -32.32 13.46
C HIS A 673 18.26 -32.00 14.44
N ARG A 674 17.54 -30.90 14.22
CA ARG A 674 16.39 -30.53 15.06
C ARG A 674 15.20 -31.46 14.90
N TYR A 675 14.96 -31.99 13.71
CA TYR A 675 13.92 -32.99 13.46
C TYR A 675 14.22 -34.29 14.22
N GLU A 676 15.47 -34.75 14.21
CA GLU A 676 15.91 -35.92 14.98
C GLU A 676 15.67 -35.72 16.48
N GLN A 677 16.06 -34.57 17.04
CA GLN A 677 15.79 -34.24 18.45
C GLN A 677 14.30 -34.22 18.79
N TYR A 678 13.47 -33.66 17.89
CA TYR A 678 12.01 -33.63 18.06
C TYR A 678 11.38 -35.03 18.06
N LEU A 679 11.90 -35.97 17.26
CA LEU A 679 11.43 -37.36 17.27
C LEU A 679 11.66 -38.05 18.62
N PHE A 680 12.75 -37.69 19.34
CA PHE A 680 13.02 -38.19 20.69
C PHE A 680 12.21 -37.46 21.76
N ASN A 681 12.04 -36.14 21.64
CA ASN A 681 11.32 -35.32 22.61
C ASN A 681 10.33 -34.38 21.91
N GLN A 682 9.11 -34.88 21.72
CA GLN A 682 8.03 -34.18 21.01
C GLN A 682 7.51 -32.93 21.76
N GLN A 683 7.95 -32.69 23.00
CA GLN A 683 7.59 -31.48 23.75
C GLN A 683 8.37 -30.24 23.28
N ASP A 684 9.54 -30.41 22.65
CA ASP A 684 10.30 -29.30 22.05
C ASP A 684 9.99 -29.17 20.55
N ASP A 685 8.80 -28.70 20.23
CA ASP A 685 8.33 -28.62 18.84
C ASP A 685 8.75 -27.33 18.11
N LEU A 686 9.52 -26.45 18.78
CA LEU A 686 10.12 -25.26 18.20
C LEU A 686 11.37 -25.61 17.38
N LEU A 687 11.54 -24.91 16.26
CA LEU A 687 12.71 -25.05 15.40
C LEU A 687 13.95 -24.40 16.01
N PHE A 688 13.79 -23.25 16.67
CA PHE A 688 14.87 -22.47 17.26
C PHE A 688 14.73 -22.42 18.78
N SER A 689 14.94 -23.55 19.45
CA SER A 689 15.02 -23.66 20.90
C SER A 689 16.26 -24.44 21.33
N VAL A 690 16.76 -24.10 22.52
CA VAL A 690 17.84 -24.80 23.21
C VAL A 690 17.28 -25.15 24.59
N ASN A 691 17.25 -26.42 24.95
CA ASN A 691 16.70 -26.90 26.22
C ASN A 691 15.27 -26.37 26.49
N HIS A 692 14.39 -26.41 25.48
CA HIS A 692 13.01 -25.85 25.54
C HIS A 692 12.91 -24.33 25.77
N ARG A 693 14.03 -23.60 25.69
CA ARG A 693 14.08 -22.16 25.90
C ARG A 693 14.54 -21.44 24.63
N VAL A 694 14.08 -20.21 24.51
CA VAL A 694 14.36 -19.33 23.38
C VAL A 694 14.79 -17.97 23.90
N LEU A 695 15.67 -17.27 23.18
CA LEU A 695 16.00 -15.88 23.52
C LEU A 695 14.72 -15.04 23.46
N THR A 696 14.53 -14.12 24.41
CA THR A 696 13.36 -13.22 24.39
C THR A 696 13.40 -12.33 23.15
N ASP A 697 12.23 -11.89 22.68
CA ASP A 697 12.13 -10.93 21.57
C ASP A 697 12.90 -9.63 21.87
N GLN A 698 12.83 -9.18 23.12
CA GLN A 698 13.57 -8.05 23.66
C GLN A 698 15.09 -8.27 23.61
N CYS A 699 15.56 -9.42 24.07
CA CYS A 699 16.98 -9.80 24.02
C CYS A 699 17.50 -9.78 22.59
N ILE A 700 16.79 -10.43 21.65
CA ILE A 700 17.16 -10.46 20.24
C ILE A 700 17.24 -9.05 19.67
N SER A 701 16.25 -8.21 19.98
CA SER A 701 16.19 -6.84 19.46
C SER A 701 17.35 -5.99 19.99
N LYS A 702 17.69 -6.11 21.28
CA LYS A 702 18.85 -5.42 21.89
C LYS A 702 20.16 -5.90 21.28
N ILE A 703 20.37 -7.21 21.15
CA ILE A 703 21.56 -7.78 20.51
C ILE A 703 21.69 -7.23 19.08
N THR A 704 20.62 -7.25 18.29
CA THR A 704 20.68 -6.75 16.90
C THR A 704 21.09 -5.29 16.84
N VAL A 705 20.48 -4.43 17.66
CA VAL A 705 20.80 -2.99 17.68
C VAL A 705 22.24 -2.77 18.13
N GLU A 706 22.70 -3.48 19.16
CA GLU A 706 24.06 -3.32 19.67
C GLU A 706 25.12 -3.77 18.67
N LEU A 707 24.90 -4.90 17.98
CA LEU A 707 25.79 -5.34 16.91
C LEU A 707 25.85 -4.32 15.77
N PHE A 708 24.73 -3.67 15.42
CA PHE A 708 24.75 -2.59 14.43
C PHE A 708 25.41 -1.32 14.97
N ASN A 709 25.25 -0.97 16.25
CA ASN A 709 25.96 0.15 16.89
C ASN A 709 27.48 -0.04 16.76
N GLN A 710 27.97 -1.26 16.99
CA GLN A 710 29.40 -1.60 16.84
C GLN A 710 29.90 -1.50 15.38
N ILE A 711 29.03 -1.60 14.38
CA ILE A 711 29.41 -1.53 12.97
C ILE A 711 29.25 -0.12 12.39
N LEU A 712 28.19 0.59 12.79
CA LEU A 712 27.75 1.84 12.15
C LEU A 712 27.85 3.07 13.06
N GLY A 713 28.15 2.88 14.36
CA GLY A 713 28.00 3.90 15.39
C GLY A 713 26.53 4.06 15.83
N MET A 714 26.30 4.95 16.80
CA MET A 714 24.97 5.19 17.38
C MET A 714 24.01 5.91 16.40
N HIS A 715 22.70 5.81 16.68
CA HIS A 715 21.62 6.49 15.93
C HIS A 715 21.47 6.10 14.44
N HIS A 716 22.05 4.98 14.03
CA HIS A 716 21.88 4.39 12.71
C HIS A 716 20.42 3.92 12.45
N GLY A 717 19.73 3.44 13.50
CA GLY A 717 18.33 2.98 13.52
C GLY A 717 18.03 1.68 12.77
N PHE A 718 19.06 0.88 12.49
CA PHE A 718 18.86 -0.50 12.05
C PHE A 718 18.38 -1.36 13.22
N SER A 719 17.48 -2.29 12.94
CA SER A 719 16.89 -3.22 13.90
C SER A 719 16.70 -4.59 13.24
N PHE A 720 16.20 -5.57 13.99
CA PHE A 720 15.81 -6.86 13.41
C PHE A 720 14.82 -6.68 12.24
N HIS A 721 13.90 -5.71 12.36
CA HIS A 721 12.91 -5.43 11.32
C HIS A 721 13.54 -4.97 10.01
N THR A 722 14.73 -4.37 10.06
CA THR A 722 15.45 -3.95 8.85
C THR A 722 15.85 -5.13 7.96
N LEU A 723 16.05 -6.33 8.52
CA LEU A 723 16.31 -7.54 7.73
C LEU A 723 15.11 -7.88 6.82
N ARG A 724 13.89 -7.68 7.31
CA ARG A 724 12.66 -7.87 6.53
C ARG A 724 12.54 -6.84 5.40
N HIS A 725 12.81 -5.57 5.69
CA HIS A 725 12.85 -4.54 4.65
C HIS A 725 13.91 -4.88 3.60
N SER A 726 15.03 -5.46 4.03
CA SER A 726 16.10 -5.87 3.12
C SER A 726 15.66 -6.95 2.15
N ALA A 727 15.04 -8.02 2.64
CA ALA A 727 14.47 -9.07 1.78
C ALA A 727 13.50 -8.50 0.73
N ALA A 728 12.59 -7.62 1.15
CA ALA A 728 11.61 -7.00 0.25
C ALA A 728 12.26 -6.09 -0.81
N ASN A 729 13.25 -5.30 -0.41
CA ASN A 729 14.00 -4.42 -1.32
C ASN A 729 14.85 -5.22 -2.32
N TYR A 730 15.54 -6.29 -1.88
CA TYR A 730 16.28 -7.15 -2.81
C TYR A 730 15.37 -7.89 -3.77
N LEU A 731 14.20 -8.35 -3.31
CA LEU A 731 13.19 -8.93 -4.19
C LEU A 731 12.73 -7.90 -5.23
N ALA A 732 12.46 -6.65 -4.81
CA ALA A 732 12.11 -5.58 -5.73
C ALA A 732 13.22 -5.31 -6.76
N ILE A 733 14.48 -5.20 -6.33
CA ILE A 733 15.63 -5.03 -7.22
C ILE A 733 15.74 -6.18 -8.22
N THR A 734 15.55 -7.42 -7.75
CA THR A 734 15.59 -8.64 -8.58
C THR A 734 14.53 -8.60 -9.68
N LEU A 735 13.30 -8.29 -9.30
CA LEU A 735 12.16 -8.17 -10.20
C LEU A 735 12.36 -7.02 -11.19
N LEU A 736 13.13 -5.99 -10.82
CA LEU A 736 13.44 -4.82 -11.65
C LEU A 736 14.60 -5.02 -12.63
N GLY A 737 15.37 -6.12 -12.60
CA GLY A 737 16.19 -6.45 -13.78
C GLY A 737 17.43 -7.32 -13.72
N SER A 738 17.56 -8.32 -12.84
CA SER A 738 18.20 -9.62 -13.18
C SER A 738 18.48 -10.45 -11.92
N LYS A 739 18.38 -11.78 -12.05
CA LYS A 739 18.85 -12.76 -11.05
C LYS A 739 20.33 -12.62 -10.71
N GLU A 740 21.17 -12.09 -11.60
CA GLU A 740 22.63 -12.06 -11.36
C GLU A 740 23.10 -10.86 -10.50
N MET A 741 22.18 -10.00 -10.02
CA MET A 741 22.44 -8.96 -9.02
C MET A 741 22.39 -9.42 -7.56
N ILE A 742 21.78 -10.58 -7.27
CA ILE A 742 21.56 -11.06 -5.89
C ILE A 742 22.71 -11.95 -5.41
N LYS A 743 23.65 -12.29 -6.30
CA LYS A 743 24.72 -13.24 -5.97
C LYS A 743 25.73 -12.66 -5.01
#